data_AF-A0A3D1TBX7-F1
#
_entry.id   AF-A0A3D1TBX7-F1
#
_cell.length_a   1.000
_cell.length_b   1.000
_cell.length_c   1.000
_cell.angle_alpha   90.00
_cell.angle_beta   90.00
_cell.angle_gamma   90.00
#
_symmetry.space_group_name_H-M   'P 1'
#
loop_
_entity.id
_entity.type
_entity.pdbx_description
1 polymer ?
#
loop_
_entity_poly.entity_id
_entity_poly.type
_entity_poly.pdbx_seq_one_letter_code
_entity_poly.pdbx_strand_id
1 'polypeptide(L)'
;MNNHSDPQLQAFLDTATAGLGIDRELQLDVRAEIESHIQAAVEQESPDLPPDAQRANALHQFGPPEEIADQLVDANRKKMKTRARVRILFNAVIIPLALLVALASAWPILSHTGPARDFFALTSGFSDPDANPAGLLFLSANTSIRDILKLRKMSPIQRLIVYGDPGNEDRLAAPKAVWESDPDNRVYYAKYVLAALIQPRNPPNTEGADRLFEILEHAPLVDPDNALYDLIRAGVLLNNAAYVEAETIKNEQDGESTQQHKLVIQDRDQLNTAMSHFLAALEHPQLRRYHGEMLEKQLAILGPPTSMIQQINQISIAASVLLPDLAVFRELGRVSSLYGAELLRESRTGELSPNSLSPENLLHAWHRFGRLTAEDAFCLIDVLVTNAVVGFGSQEEEKALRGAGRIEEAEAVREEAAQITRTVEEWRASLKTPQNDEWKKELELRAGVLDRMLLPAVGHPKPDFQMDYLRRGREMDFVLIEKTTVTLLIGVLTAMMLVAFLLSLRWRFSSGVTALPILLQPRPGHMAAILGATVLGPLVAILFLRHFTPLSGTDYSIVIAWPRIAIHLCLLIAASTIGLAVYLTKYVIGRFRVLDLPTPMAFGKPFQVFAAISIGYLVISSLLPDALLRNGTGNVLAGIAIGLTALWLVGGAIYSLAVGLAARPEYGLFHGSLCRTAIPIFALAILFMGLVAKPYLSTQERRLLAWDTAQQEMASTGGFTALETHITKHLRNGILAGYEGSPRSNSNR
;
A
#
# COMPACT_ATOMS: atom_id res chain seq x y z
N MET A 1 3.86 52.64 32.70
CA MET A 1 4.52 53.05 33.96
C MET A 1 5.55 51.98 34.26
N ASN A 2 6.82 52.21 33.92
CA ASN A 2 7.89 51.31 34.33
C ASN A 2 8.10 51.55 35.83
N ASN A 3 7.62 50.62 36.66
CA ASN A 3 8.05 50.52 38.04
C ASN A 3 9.57 50.34 38.01
N HIS A 4 10.32 51.38 38.38
CA HIS A 4 11.62 51.13 38.98
C HIS A 4 11.32 50.43 40.30
N SER A 5 11.45 49.11 40.27
CA SER A 5 11.37 48.27 41.45
C SER A 5 12.38 48.80 42.47
N ASP A 6 11.85 49.09 43.66
CA ASP A 6 12.61 49.63 44.79
C ASP A 6 13.81 48.72 45.10
N PRO A 7 15.05 49.25 45.10
CA PRO A 7 16.26 48.44 45.30
C PRO A 7 16.26 47.70 46.64
N GLN A 8 15.57 48.22 47.67
CA GLN A 8 15.45 47.54 48.96
C GLN A 8 14.52 46.31 48.90
N LEU A 9 13.39 46.42 48.20
CA LEU A 9 12.47 45.30 47.98
C LEU A 9 13.14 44.19 47.16
N GLN A 10 13.90 44.56 46.13
CA GLN A 10 14.61 43.60 45.29
C GLN A 10 15.69 42.86 46.08
N ALA A 11 16.48 43.56 46.89
CA ALA A 11 17.49 42.95 47.76
C ALA A 11 16.87 42.00 48.80
N PHE A 12 15.72 42.38 49.38
CA PHE A 12 14.97 41.52 50.29
C PHE A 12 14.49 40.23 49.59
N LEU A 13 13.83 40.35 48.44
CA LEU A 13 13.31 39.21 47.68
C LEU A 13 14.42 38.28 47.20
N ASP A 14 15.57 38.83 46.75
CA ASP A 14 16.71 38.03 46.32
C ASP A 14 17.30 37.24 47.49
N THR A 15 17.39 37.85 48.68
CA THR A 15 17.90 37.20 49.90
C THR A 15 16.92 36.14 50.41
N ALA A 16 15.64 36.48 50.54
CA ALA A 16 14.59 35.59 51.03
C ALA A 16 14.37 34.36 50.13
N THR A 17 14.61 34.48 48.82
CA THR A 17 14.42 33.38 47.87
C THR A 17 15.72 32.68 47.44
N ALA A 18 16.89 33.11 47.94
CA ALA A 18 18.20 32.58 47.53
C ALA A 18 18.30 31.05 47.70
N GLY A 19 17.76 30.51 48.80
CA GLY A 19 17.75 29.07 49.09
C GLY A 19 16.99 28.22 48.07
N LEU A 20 16.11 28.82 47.27
CA LEU A 20 15.33 28.14 46.22
C LEU A 20 16.04 28.13 44.86
N GLY A 21 17.24 28.70 44.74
CA GLY A 21 17.97 28.87 43.47
C GLY A 21 18.25 27.57 42.69
N ILE A 22 18.19 26.40 43.34
CA ILE A 22 18.27 25.07 42.69
C ILE A 22 17.10 24.87 41.71
N ASP A 23 15.93 25.43 42.00
CA ASP A 23 14.76 25.44 41.11
C ASP A 23 14.33 26.88 40.83
N ARG A 24 14.94 27.48 39.81
CA ARG A 24 14.69 28.88 39.42
C ARG A 24 13.24 29.19 39.06
N GLU A 25 12.46 28.20 38.62
CA GLU A 25 11.02 28.41 38.39
C GLU A 25 10.28 28.59 39.71
N LEU A 26 10.56 27.72 40.68
CA LEU A 26 9.97 27.81 42.02
C LEU A 26 10.43 29.08 42.74
N GLN A 27 11.69 29.46 42.58
CA GLN A 27 12.21 30.72 43.10
C GLN A 27 11.40 31.92 42.59
N LEU A 28 11.10 31.97 41.29
CA LEU A 28 10.32 33.05 40.69
C LEU A 28 8.84 33.00 41.08
N ASP A 29 8.25 31.81 41.16
CA ASP A 29 6.88 31.62 41.65
C ASP A 29 6.73 32.15 43.09
N VAL A 30 7.63 31.75 43.99
CA VAL A 30 7.63 32.16 45.40
C VAL A 30 7.96 33.64 45.53
N ARG A 31 8.89 34.17 44.72
CA ARG A 31 9.20 35.60 44.67
C ARG A 31 7.98 36.43 44.30
N ALA A 32 7.25 36.06 43.25
CA ALA A 32 6.05 36.76 42.83
C ALA A 32 4.92 36.67 43.88
N GLU A 33 4.80 35.52 44.56
CA GLU A 33 3.87 35.33 45.68
C GLU A 33 4.21 36.27 46.86
N ILE A 34 5.48 36.32 47.28
CA ILE A 34 5.94 37.21 48.36
C ILE A 34 5.77 38.68 47.97
N GLU A 35 6.15 39.07 46.75
CA GLU A 35 5.98 40.43 46.25
C GLU A 35 4.51 40.84 46.26
N SER A 36 3.60 39.97 45.80
CA SER A 36 2.16 40.21 45.88
C SER A 36 1.66 40.37 47.31
N HIS A 37 2.17 39.60 48.27
CA HIS A 37 1.78 39.73 49.66
C HIS A 37 2.33 41.00 50.32
N ILE A 38 3.58 41.38 50.02
CA ILE A 38 4.17 42.63 50.49
C ILE A 38 3.39 43.82 49.91
N GLN A 39 3.04 43.78 48.62
CA GLN A 39 2.25 44.83 47.99
C GLN A 39 0.86 44.94 48.61
N ALA A 40 0.19 43.82 48.88
CA ALA A 40 -1.09 43.82 49.59
C ALA A 40 -0.96 44.34 51.04
N ALA A 41 0.16 44.07 51.72
CA ALA A 41 0.44 44.59 53.06
C ALA A 41 0.69 46.11 53.03
N VAL A 42 1.41 46.61 52.03
CA VAL A 42 1.62 48.05 51.81
C VAL A 42 0.29 48.77 51.53
N GLU A 43 -0.61 48.16 50.75
CA GLU A 43 -1.95 48.70 50.49
C GLU A 43 -2.86 48.73 51.74
N GLN A 44 -2.54 47.97 52.79
CA GLN A 44 -3.26 47.92 54.06
C GLN A 44 -2.70 48.88 55.13
N GLU A 45 -1.52 49.47 54.92
CA GLU A 45 -0.92 50.46 55.82
C GLU A 45 -1.66 51.82 55.74
N SER A 46 -1.64 52.59 56.84
CA SER A 46 -2.35 53.87 56.91
C SER A 46 -1.87 54.86 55.83
N PRO A 47 -2.79 55.51 55.09
CA PRO A 47 -2.44 56.47 54.02
C PRO A 47 -1.70 57.73 54.52
N ASP A 48 -1.63 57.94 55.83
CA ASP A 48 -0.94 59.06 56.47
C ASP A 48 0.60 58.90 56.52
N LEU A 49 1.12 57.70 56.25
CA LEU A 49 2.56 57.42 56.20
C LEU A 49 3.14 57.71 54.80
N PRO A 50 4.36 58.24 54.70
CA PRO A 50 5.08 58.31 53.43
C PRO A 50 5.18 56.91 52.78
N PRO A 51 5.11 56.79 51.44
CA PRO A 51 5.13 55.51 50.73
C PRO A 51 6.34 54.62 51.09
N ASP A 52 7.48 55.24 51.36
CA ASP A 52 8.71 54.54 51.74
C ASP A 52 8.65 54.00 53.18
N ALA A 53 7.93 54.70 54.07
CA ALA A 53 7.71 54.27 55.46
C ALA A 53 6.67 53.12 55.55
N GLN A 54 5.62 53.16 54.72
CA GLN A 54 4.65 52.07 54.60
C GLN A 54 5.34 50.76 54.14
N ARG A 55 6.25 50.85 53.17
CA ARG A 55 7.04 49.70 52.71
C ARG A 55 8.03 49.18 53.73
N ALA A 56 8.76 50.07 54.42
CA ALA A 56 9.69 49.66 55.46
C ALA A 56 8.97 48.92 56.59
N ASN A 57 7.77 49.39 56.99
CA ASN A 57 6.91 48.68 57.94
C ASN A 57 6.45 47.33 57.41
N ALA A 58 5.96 47.26 56.17
CA ALA A 58 5.54 46.00 55.56
C ALA A 58 6.69 44.97 55.50
N LEU A 59 7.90 45.40 55.12
CA LEU A 59 9.09 44.54 55.12
C LEU A 59 9.49 44.08 56.54
N HIS A 60 9.39 44.97 57.55
CA HIS A 60 9.67 44.63 58.94
C HIS A 60 8.65 43.62 59.50
N GLN A 61 7.37 43.72 59.11
CA GLN A 61 6.33 42.76 59.52
C GLN A 61 6.55 41.35 58.96
N PHE A 62 7.21 41.22 57.81
CA PHE A 62 7.54 39.93 57.22
C PHE A 62 8.65 39.17 57.96
N GLY A 63 9.48 39.88 58.73
CA GLY A 63 10.60 39.31 59.49
C GLY A 63 11.95 39.35 58.73
N PRO A 64 13.02 38.87 59.36
CA PRO A 64 14.35 38.89 58.75
C PRO A 64 14.43 37.93 57.54
N PRO A 65 15.02 38.37 56.41
CA PRO A 65 15.01 37.62 55.16
C PRO A 65 15.71 36.25 55.24
N GLU A 66 16.69 36.11 56.14
CA GLU A 66 17.42 34.86 56.35
C GLU A 66 16.54 33.77 56.99
N GLU A 67 15.73 34.10 57.99
CA GLU A 67 14.80 33.15 58.63
C GLU A 67 13.68 32.72 57.67
N ILE A 68 13.20 33.67 56.86
CA ILE A 68 12.20 33.40 55.81
C ILE A 68 12.78 32.46 54.76
N ALA A 69 14.04 32.62 54.38
CA ALA A 69 14.69 31.77 53.38
C ALA A 69 14.70 30.29 53.81
N ASP A 70 15.08 30.00 55.07
CA ASP A 70 15.10 28.63 55.60
C ASP A 70 13.68 28.03 55.67
N GLN A 71 12.70 28.80 56.16
CA GLN A 71 11.30 28.37 56.21
C GLN A 71 10.73 28.08 54.81
N LEU A 72 11.06 28.91 53.82
CA LEU A 72 10.63 28.71 52.43
C LEU A 72 11.23 27.46 51.80
N VAL A 73 12.49 27.15 52.09
CA VAL A 73 13.15 25.93 51.62
C VAL A 73 12.44 24.69 52.20
N ASP A 74 12.17 24.68 53.50
CA ASP A 74 11.50 23.56 54.15
C ASP A 74 10.05 23.39 53.70
N ALA A 75 9.29 24.49 53.61
CA ALA A 75 7.91 24.50 53.14
C ALA A 75 7.78 24.00 51.69
N ASN A 76 8.77 24.27 50.83
CA ASN A 76 8.74 23.91 49.42
C ASN A 76 9.57 22.67 49.05
N ARG A 77 10.27 22.03 50.00
CA ARG A 77 11.12 20.86 49.76
C ARG A 77 10.40 19.72 49.03
N LYS A 78 9.13 19.46 49.38
CA LYS A 78 8.30 18.44 48.71
C LYS A 78 7.99 18.82 47.25
N LYS A 79 7.69 20.11 46.99
CA LYS A 79 7.46 20.64 45.64
C LYS A 79 8.72 20.53 44.79
N MET A 80 9.89 20.92 45.33
CA MET A 80 11.20 20.80 44.66
C MET A 80 11.50 19.34 44.27
N LYS A 81 11.37 18.40 45.21
CA LYS A 81 11.57 16.96 44.93
C LYS A 81 10.62 16.45 43.84
N THR A 82 9.37 16.88 43.86
CA THR A 82 8.37 16.47 42.87
C THR A 82 8.71 17.02 41.49
N ARG A 83 9.01 18.32 41.37
CA ARG A 83 9.43 18.96 40.11
C ARG A 83 10.71 18.34 39.56
N ALA A 84 11.70 18.06 40.41
CA ALA A 84 12.93 17.38 40.01
C ALA A 84 12.64 15.98 39.44
N ARG A 85 11.80 15.18 40.10
CA ARG A 85 11.38 13.85 39.60
C ARG A 85 10.65 13.94 38.26
N VAL A 86 9.73 14.90 38.11
CA VAL A 86 9.00 15.12 36.86
C VAL A 86 9.97 15.51 35.73
N ARG A 87 10.93 16.41 36.00
CA ARG A 87 11.95 16.81 35.02
C ARG A 87 12.82 15.63 34.58
N ILE A 88 13.23 14.77 35.52
CA ILE A 88 13.96 13.53 35.23
C ILE A 88 13.09 12.61 34.38
N LEU A 89 11.82 12.38 34.75
CA LEU A 89 10.90 11.53 34.00
C LEU A 89 10.77 12.01 32.54
N PHE A 90 10.56 13.30 32.31
CA PHE A 90 10.43 13.82 30.95
C PHE A 90 11.73 13.71 30.14
N ASN A 91 12.86 14.13 30.72
CA ASN A 91 14.13 14.20 30.00
C ASN A 91 14.79 12.83 29.79
N ALA A 92 14.68 11.93 30.77
CA ALA A 92 15.34 10.64 30.72
C ALA A 92 14.45 9.52 30.17
N VAL A 93 13.12 9.67 30.22
CA VAL A 93 12.19 8.60 29.81
C VAL A 93 11.27 9.04 28.66
N ILE A 94 10.44 10.07 28.87
CA ILE A 94 9.37 10.41 27.91
C ILE A 94 9.92 10.88 26.56
N ILE A 95 10.89 11.80 26.55
CA ILE A 95 11.45 12.35 25.31
C ILE A 95 12.23 11.27 24.52
N PRO A 96 13.17 10.51 25.13
CA PRO A 96 13.83 9.42 24.43
C PRO A 96 12.85 8.37 23.91
N LEU A 97 11.84 7.99 24.70
CA LEU A 97 10.82 7.05 24.26
C LEU A 97 10.00 7.60 23.08
N ALA A 98 9.64 8.88 23.10
CA ALA A 98 8.93 9.52 21.99
C ALA A 98 9.75 9.51 20.70
N LEU A 99 11.06 9.78 20.79
CA LEU A 99 11.97 9.69 19.65
C LEU A 99 12.09 8.26 19.13
N LEU A 100 12.21 7.26 20.02
CA LEU A 100 12.21 5.85 19.64
C LEU A 100 10.89 5.44 18.96
N VAL A 101 9.75 5.87 19.50
CA VAL A 101 8.43 5.62 18.90
C VAL A 101 8.27 6.31 17.55
N ALA A 102 8.77 7.55 17.41
CA ALA A 102 8.78 8.27 16.14
C ALA A 102 9.66 7.57 15.11
N LEU A 103 10.88 7.17 15.48
CA LEU A 103 11.79 6.41 14.64
C LEU A 103 11.20 5.06 14.24
N ALA A 104 10.67 4.29 15.19
CA ALA A 104 10.00 3.02 14.90
C ALA A 104 8.76 3.22 14.03
N SER A 105 8.07 4.36 14.16
CA SER A 105 6.89 4.67 13.35
C SER A 105 7.23 5.10 11.93
N ALA A 106 8.31 5.86 11.78
CA ALA A 106 8.86 6.28 10.49
C ALA A 106 9.69 5.17 9.84
N TRP A 107 10.15 4.18 10.60
CA TRP A 107 11.01 3.10 10.11
C TRP A 107 10.41 2.40 8.90
N PRO A 108 9.13 1.97 8.86
CA PRO A 108 8.53 1.41 7.66
C PRO A 108 8.64 2.35 6.45
N ILE A 109 8.44 3.66 6.61
CA ILE A 109 8.51 4.63 5.50
C ILE A 109 9.96 4.87 5.05
N LEU A 110 10.89 4.97 6.00
CA LEU A 110 12.31 5.25 5.75
C LEU A 110 13.07 4.03 5.23
N SER A 111 12.76 2.85 5.78
CA SER A 111 13.36 1.58 5.37
C SER A 111 12.66 0.96 4.16
N HIS A 112 11.40 1.34 3.89
CA HIS A 112 10.65 0.88 2.72
C HIS A 112 10.23 2.11 1.90
N THR A 113 11.19 2.74 1.23
CA THR A 113 10.90 3.84 0.28
C THR A 113 10.10 3.37 -0.94
N GLY A 114 9.98 2.06 -1.16
CA GLY A 114 9.13 1.43 -2.18
C GLY A 114 7.63 1.61 -1.89
N PRO A 115 7.03 0.93 -0.89
CA PRO A 115 5.57 0.83 -0.73
C PRO A 115 4.79 2.16 -0.68
N ALA A 116 5.36 3.23 -0.12
CA ALA A 116 4.70 4.54 -0.12
C ALA A 116 4.83 5.26 -1.48
N ARG A 117 6.00 5.18 -2.14
CA ARG A 117 6.18 5.67 -3.51
C ARG A 117 5.34 4.86 -4.50
N ASP A 118 5.19 3.58 -4.23
CA ASP A 118 4.52 2.59 -5.05
C ASP A 118 3.00 2.63 -4.87
N PHE A 119 2.51 2.79 -3.64
CA PHE A 119 1.11 3.11 -3.37
C PHE A 119 0.76 4.47 -3.95
N PHE A 120 1.63 5.48 -3.82
CA PHE A 120 1.41 6.78 -4.44
C PHE A 120 1.42 6.68 -5.97
N ALA A 121 2.36 5.95 -6.57
CA ALA A 121 2.44 5.72 -8.01
C ALA A 121 1.29 4.86 -8.55
N LEU A 122 0.78 3.90 -7.76
CA LEU A 122 -0.48 3.22 -8.02
C LEU A 122 -1.58 4.29 -8.03
N THR A 123 -1.82 5.01 -6.93
CA THR A 123 -2.90 6.02 -6.84
C THR A 123 -2.80 7.18 -7.84
N SER A 124 -1.60 7.58 -8.27
CA SER A 124 -1.36 8.70 -9.17
C SER A 124 -1.20 8.29 -10.64
N GLY A 125 -0.85 7.03 -10.92
CA GLY A 125 -0.82 6.48 -12.28
C GLY A 125 -2.22 6.27 -12.87
N PHE A 126 -3.26 6.25 -12.04
CA PHE A 126 -4.65 6.05 -12.45
C PHE A 126 -5.36 7.30 -13.00
N SER A 127 -4.71 8.46 -13.09
CA SER A 127 -5.26 9.61 -13.82
C SER A 127 -5.11 9.50 -15.34
N ASP A 128 -4.34 8.53 -15.82
CA ASP A 128 -4.12 8.26 -17.23
C ASP A 128 -4.73 6.89 -17.60
N PRO A 129 -5.82 6.83 -18.39
CA PRO A 129 -6.45 5.57 -18.79
C PRO A 129 -5.53 4.65 -19.62
N ASP A 130 -4.40 5.16 -20.14
CA ASP A 130 -3.43 4.40 -20.94
C ASP A 130 -2.23 3.88 -20.14
N ALA A 131 -2.07 4.24 -18.86
CA ALA A 131 -0.97 3.79 -18.03
C ALA A 131 -1.19 2.32 -17.59
N ASN A 132 -0.37 1.39 -18.08
CA ASN A 132 -0.48 -0.04 -17.76
C ASN A 132 -0.34 -0.30 -16.24
N PRO A 133 -1.45 -0.56 -15.52
CA PRO A 133 -1.46 -0.66 -14.07
C PRO A 133 -0.73 -1.93 -13.56
N ALA A 134 -0.59 -2.96 -14.42
CA ALA A 134 0.19 -4.16 -14.14
C ALA A 134 1.70 -3.87 -14.11
N GLY A 135 2.19 -2.92 -14.93
CA GLY A 135 3.59 -2.50 -14.92
C GLY A 135 3.99 -1.76 -13.64
N LEU A 136 3.06 -1.02 -13.04
CA LEU A 136 3.22 -0.35 -11.75
C LEU A 136 3.25 -1.33 -10.58
N LEU A 137 2.39 -2.36 -10.59
CA LEU A 137 2.47 -3.49 -9.65
C LEU A 137 3.84 -4.18 -9.75
N PHE A 138 4.32 -4.49 -10.95
CA PHE A 138 5.62 -5.12 -11.18
C PHE A 138 6.81 -4.28 -10.67
N LEU A 139 6.78 -2.97 -10.89
CA LEU A 139 7.82 -2.05 -10.40
C LEU A 139 7.79 -1.91 -8.88
N SER A 140 6.60 -1.90 -8.27
CA SER A 140 6.44 -1.80 -6.82
C SER A 140 6.83 -3.05 -6.04
N ALA A 141 6.56 -4.22 -6.61
CA ALA A 141 6.86 -5.49 -6.00
C ALA A 141 8.37 -5.68 -5.89
N ASN A 142 9.13 -5.37 -6.94
CA ASN A 142 10.59 -5.57 -6.95
C ASN A 142 11.33 -4.73 -5.89
N THR A 143 10.84 -3.55 -5.52
CA THR A 143 11.41 -2.74 -4.43
C THR A 143 10.95 -3.20 -3.05
N SER A 144 9.68 -3.57 -2.87
CA SER A 144 9.11 -4.05 -1.60
C SER A 144 9.62 -5.45 -1.19
N ILE A 145 9.90 -6.32 -2.17
CA ILE A 145 10.37 -7.71 -1.96
C ILE A 145 11.67 -7.74 -1.13
N ARG A 146 12.64 -6.84 -1.39
CA ARG A 146 13.93 -6.82 -0.67
C ARG A 146 13.81 -6.44 0.82
N ASP A 147 12.78 -5.68 1.18
CA ASP A 147 12.56 -5.26 2.56
C ASP A 147 11.66 -6.23 3.34
N ILE A 148 10.71 -6.89 2.66
CA ILE A 148 9.91 -8.01 3.22
C ILE A 148 10.80 -9.22 3.53
N LEU A 149 11.83 -9.47 2.71
CA LEU A 149 12.86 -10.49 2.95
C LEU A 149 13.57 -10.37 4.31
N LYS A 150 13.51 -9.19 4.96
CA LYS A 150 14.07 -8.94 6.29
C LYS A 150 13.07 -9.15 7.44
N LEU A 151 11.76 -9.14 7.17
CA LEU A 151 10.72 -9.10 8.21
C LEU A 151 10.29 -10.49 8.71
N ARG A 152 10.42 -11.54 7.91
CA ARG A 152 10.17 -12.92 8.34
C ARG A 152 11.48 -13.70 8.33
N LYS A 153 11.81 -14.37 9.44
CA LYS A 153 12.91 -15.34 9.49
C LYS A 153 12.55 -16.53 8.61
N MET A 154 12.90 -16.45 7.33
CA MET A 154 12.82 -17.56 6.37
C MET A 154 14.16 -18.29 6.33
N SER A 155 14.12 -19.62 6.18
CA SER A 155 15.34 -20.37 5.86
C SER A 155 15.86 -19.97 4.47
N PRO A 156 17.15 -20.19 4.15
CA PRO A 156 17.70 -19.93 2.82
C PRO A 156 16.88 -20.60 1.70
N ILE A 157 16.44 -21.84 1.93
CA ILE A 157 15.61 -22.61 0.98
C ILE A 157 14.23 -21.97 0.81
N GLN A 158 13.56 -21.56 1.90
CA GLN A 158 12.27 -20.87 1.81
C GLN A 158 12.36 -19.56 1.03
N ARG A 159 13.44 -18.81 1.26
CA ARG A 159 13.72 -17.58 0.51
C ARG A 159 13.87 -17.86 -0.98
N LEU A 160 14.64 -18.88 -1.32
CA LEU A 160 14.86 -19.33 -2.69
C LEU A 160 13.57 -19.78 -3.37
N ILE A 161 12.70 -20.52 -2.68
CA ILE A 161 11.40 -20.98 -3.20
C ILE A 161 10.47 -19.81 -3.51
N VAL A 162 10.35 -18.85 -2.58
CA VAL A 162 9.39 -17.73 -2.70
C VAL A 162 9.88 -16.68 -3.69
N TYR A 163 11.15 -16.29 -3.62
CA TYR A 163 11.67 -15.10 -4.32
C TYR A 163 12.76 -15.42 -5.35
N GLY A 164 13.24 -16.66 -5.43
CA GLY A 164 14.42 -17.00 -6.21
C GLY A 164 15.72 -16.53 -5.55
N ASP A 165 16.82 -16.58 -6.30
CA ASP A 165 18.12 -16.04 -5.93
C ASP A 165 18.32 -14.66 -6.57
N PRO A 166 18.12 -13.57 -5.83
CA PRO A 166 18.24 -12.21 -6.37
C PRO A 166 19.70 -11.79 -6.63
N GLY A 167 20.69 -12.59 -6.22
CA GLY A 167 22.12 -12.32 -6.41
C GLY A 167 22.71 -12.89 -7.70
N ASN A 168 21.95 -13.70 -8.43
CA ASN A 168 22.41 -14.37 -9.64
C ASN A 168 21.79 -13.72 -10.89
N GLU A 169 22.64 -13.30 -11.83
CA GLU A 169 22.19 -12.73 -13.11
C GLU A 169 21.57 -13.81 -14.03
N ASP A 170 21.93 -15.09 -13.83
CA ASP A 170 21.30 -16.20 -14.55
C ASP A 170 19.92 -16.51 -13.96
N ARG A 171 18.87 -16.15 -14.72
CA ARG A 171 17.47 -16.43 -14.39
C ARG A 171 17.16 -17.93 -14.21
N LEU A 172 18.01 -18.84 -14.70
CA LEU A 172 17.85 -20.28 -14.51
C LEU A 172 18.52 -20.85 -13.25
N ALA A 173 19.51 -20.16 -12.71
CA ALA A 173 20.23 -20.67 -11.54
C ALA A 173 19.30 -20.83 -10.34
N ALA A 174 18.36 -19.90 -10.15
CA ALA A 174 17.42 -19.95 -9.04
C ALA A 174 16.41 -21.13 -9.12
N PRO A 175 15.65 -21.31 -10.23
CA PRO A 175 14.80 -22.50 -10.39
C PRO A 175 15.57 -23.82 -10.33
N LYS A 176 16.78 -23.88 -10.91
CA LYS A 176 17.65 -25.05 -10.85
C LYS A 176 18.02 -25.39 -9.40
N ALA A 177 18.48 -24.42 -8.62
CA ALA A 177 18.83 -24.62 -7.22
C ALA A 177 17.64 -25.06 -6.35
N VAL A 178 16.41 -24.62 -6.67
CA VAL A 178 15.20 -25.12 -6.00
C VAL A 178 15.00 -26.60 -6.30
N TRP A 179 15.10 -27.01 -7.56
CA TRP A 179 14.99 -28.42 -7.95
C TRP A 179 16.12 -29.27 -7.37
N GLU A 180 17.37 -28.83 -7.43
CA GLU A 180 18.52 -29.56 -6.85
C GLU A 180 18.41 -29.77 -5.33
N SER A 181 17.61 -28.94 -4.64
CA SER A 181 17.34 -29.13 -3.21
C SER A 181 16.40 -30.31 -2.91
N ASP A 182 15.60 -30.75 -3.89
CA ASP A 182 14.70 -31.89 -3.82
C ASP A 182 14.45 -32.45 -5.25
N PRO A 183 15.39 -33.26 -5.80
CA PRO A 183 15.39 -33.65 -7.22
C PRO A 183 14.19 -34.48 -7.67
N ASP A 184 13.56 -35.21 -6.74
CA ASP A 184 12.38 -36.05 -7.02
C ASP A 184 11.07 -35.22 -7.04
N ASN A 185 11.16 -33.92 -6.74
CA ASN A 185 10.00 -33.05 -6.66
C ASN A 185 9.54 -32.55 -8.03
N ARG A 186 8.47 -33.16 -8.53
CA ARG A 186 7.84 -32.84 -9.83
C ARG A 186 7.49 -31.36 -9.99
N VAL A 187 7.04 -30.70 -8.92
CA VAL A 187 6.67 -29.27 -8.92
C VAL A 187 7.91 -28.40 -9.17
N TYR A 188 9.03 -28.70 -8.50
CA TYR A 188 10.26 -27.94 -8.66
C TYR A 188 10.91 -28.19 -10.02
N TYR A 189 10.87 -29.44 -10.49
CA TYR A 189 11.37 -29.79 -11.80
C TYR A 189 10.57 -29.10 -12.92
N ALA A 190 9.22 -29.11 -12.85
CA ALA A 190 8.38 -28.38 -13.81
C ALA A 190 8.66 -26.87 -13.80
N LYS A 191 8.83 -26.25 -12.62
CA LYS A 191 9.24 -24.84 -12.51
C LYS A 191 10.58 -24.58 -13.20
N TYR A 192 11.55 -25.49 -13.05
CA TYR A 192 12.85 -25.37 -13.70
C TYR A 192 12.74 -25.46 -15.23
N VAL A 193 12.00 -26.44 -15.76
CA VAL A 193 11.74 -26.59 -17.20
C VAL A 193 11.05 -25.36 -17.79
N LEU A 194 9.99 -24.86 -17.13
CA LEU A 194 9.25 -23.69 -17.61
C LEU A 194 10.06 -22.40 -17.54
N ALA A 195 10.96 -22.26 -16.56
CA ALA A 195 11.91 -21.16 -16.53
C ALA A 195 12.90 -21.23 -17.71
N ALA A 196 13.36 -22.43 -18.06
CA ALA A 196 14.26 -22.66 -19.21
C ALA A 196 13.61 -22.26 -20.54
N LEU A 197 12.29 -22.39 -20.65
CA LEU A 197 11.52 -21.96 -21.82
C LEU A 197 11.48 -20.43 -22.03
N ILE A 198 11.72 -19.62 -20.98
CA ILE A 198 11.58 -18.14 -21.00
C ILE A 198 12.88 -17.41 -21.41
N GLN A 199 14.05 -18.08 -21.42
CA GLN A 199 15.32 -17.40 -21.75
C GLN A 199 15.28 -16.73 -23.13
N PRO A 200 15.95 -15.56 -23.31
CA PRO A 200 15.71 -14.67 -24.44
C PRO A 200 15.91 -15.37 -25.80
N ARG A 201 14.81 -15.46 -26.56
CA ARG A 201 14.72 -15.96 -27.93
C ARG A 201 15.26 -14.94 -28.95
N ASN A 202 16.53 -14.57 -28.87
CA ASN A 202 17.17 -13.71 -29.86
C ASN A 202 18.56 -14.25 -30.23
N PRO A 203 18.78 -14.85 -31.41
CA PRO A 203 17.84 -15.47 -32.38
C PRO A 203 17.53 -16.94 -31.91
N PRO A 204 17.12 -17.94 -32.74
CA PRO A 204 17.04 -19.32 -32.26
C PRO A 204 18.47 -19.82 -32.08
N ASN A 205 19.07 -19.46 -30.94
CA ASN A 205 20.38 -19.96 -30.59
C ASN A 205 20.18 -21.44 -30.27
N THR A 206 20.72 -22.32 -31.11
CA THR A 206 20.68 -23.78 -30.94
C THR A 206 21.06 -24.17 -29.52
N GLU A 207 22.03 -23.46 -28.93
CA GLU A 207 22.49 -23.63 -27.55
C GLU A 207 21.37 -23.54 -26.48
N GLY A 208 20.39 -22.66 -26.64
CA GLY A 208 19.27 -22.55 -25.69
C GLY A 208 18.27 -23.69 -25.83
N ALA A 209 18.03 -24.15 -27.05
CA ALA A 209 17.19 -25.31 -27.33
C ALA A 209 17.86 -26.61 -26.87
N ASP A 210 19.16 -26.77 -27.16
CA ASP A 210 19.98 -27.93 -26.76
C ASP A 210 20.00 -28.07 -25.24
N ARG A 211 20.22 -26.97 -24.51
CA ARG A 211 20.17 -26.95 -23.05
C ARG A 211 18.79 -27.31 -22.51
N LEU A 212 17.71 -26.86 -23.15
CA LEU A 212 16.36 -27.27 -22.75
C LEU A 212 16.13 -28.76 -23.03
N PHE A 213 16.60 -29.30 -24.16
CA PHE A 213 16.48 -30.72 -24.45
C PHE A 213 17.25 -31.58 -23.44
N GLU A 214 18.46 -31.18 -23.05
CA GLU A 214 19.23 -31.85 -21.98
C GLU A 214 18.44 -31.89 -20.66
N ILE A 215 17.79 -30.78 -20.30
CA ILE A 215 16.92 -30.75 -19.12
C ILE A 215 15.76 -31.73 -19.31
N LEU A 216 15.08 -31.72 -20.46
CA LEU A 216 13.92 -32.57 -20.77
C LEU A 216 14.26 -34.07 -20.84
N GLU A 217 15.51 -34.47 -21.05
CA GLU A 217 15.93 -35.89 -20.99
C GLU A 217 15.70 -36.50 -19.61
N HIS A 218 15.69 -35.69 -18.55
CA HIS A 218 15.43 -36.15 -17.18
C HIS A 218 13.94 -36.29 -16.87
N ALA A 219 13.04 -35.78 -17.72
CA ALA A 219 11.61 -35.73 -17.44
C ALA A 219 10.96 -37.12 -17.25
N PRO A 220 11.27 -38.15 -18.06
CA PRO A 220 10.70 -39.49 -17.88
C PRO A 220 11.05 -40.15 -16.54
N LEU A 221 12.13 -39.72 -15.89
CA LEU A 221 12.53 -40.23 -14.58
C LEU A 221 11.74 -39.58 -13.44
N VAL A 222 11.36 -38.30 -13.59
CA VAL A 222 10.73 -37.49 -12.54
C VAL A 222 9.19 -37.59 -12.61
N ASP A 223 8.63 -37.51 -13.81
CA ASP A 223 7.17 -37.46 -14.03
C ASP A 223 6.78 -38.09 -15.39
N PRO A 224 6.84 -39.44 -15.51
CA PRO A 224 6.72 -40.16 -16.77
C PRO A 224 5.36 -40.06 -17.47
N ASP A 225 4.28 -39.87 -16.71
CA ASP A 225 2.90 -39.91 -17.21
C ASP A 225 2.38 -38.53 -17.65
N ASN A 226 3.25 -37.51 -17.72
CA ASN A 226 2.86 -36.12 -17.90
C ASN A 226 3.20 -35.61 -19.30
N ALA A 227 2.15 -35.23 -20.04
CA ALA A 227 2.23 -34.70 -21.40
C ALA A 227 3.07 -33.42 -21.53
N LEU A 228 3.27 -32.66 -20.43
CA LEU A 228 3.90 -31.34 -20.44
C LEU A 228 5.24 -31.33 -21.20
N TYR A 229 6.10 -32.30 -20.91
CA TYR A 229 7.48 -32.28 -21.38
C TYR A 229 7.58 -32.57 -22.88
N ASP A 230 6.74 -33.48 -23.39
CA ASP A 230 6.64 -33.77 -24.82
C ASP A 230 5.98 -32.61 -25.59
N LEU A 231 4.99 -31.93 -24.99
CA LEU A 231 4.41 -30.71 -25.57
C LEU A 231 5.44 -29.59 -25.67
N ILE A 232 6.27 -29.37 -24.63
CA ILE A 232 7.34 -28.37 -24.69
C ILE A 232 8.37 -28.75 -25.75
N ARG A 233 8.77 -30.02 -25.83
CA ARG A 233 9.67 -30.54 -26.87
C ARG A 233 9.12 -30.29 -28.27
N ALA A 234 7.86 -30.65 -28.51
CA ALA A 234 7.16 -30.40 -29.76
C ALA A 234 7.15 -28.90 -30.11
N GLY A 235 6.85 -28.04 -29.14
CA GLY A 235 6.81 -26.59 -29.33
C GLY A 235 8.15 -25.96 -29.68
N VAL A 236 9.25 -26.46 -29.10
CA VAL A 236 10.60 -25.96 -29.40
C VAL A 236 11.04 -26.40 -30.79
N LEU A 237 10.77 -27.65 -31.18
CA LEU A 237 11.02 -28.14 -32.53
C LEU A 237 10.17 -27.37 -33.56
N LEU A 238 8.91 -27.09 -33.23
CA LEU A 238 7.99 -26.35 -34.09
C LEU A 238 8.52 -24.96 -34.45
N ASN A 239 9.08 -24.21 -33.49
CA ASN A 239 9.55 -22.82 -33.72
C ASN A 239 10.60 -22.69 -34.83
N ASN A 240 11.34 -23.77 -35.13
CA ASN A 240 12.33 -23.80 -36.20
C ASN A 240 11.80 -24.41 -37.51
N ALA A 241 10.64 -25.07 -37.44
CA ALA A 241 10.09 -25.85 -38.55
C ALA A 241 8.99 -25.10 -39.32
N ALA A 242 8.15 -24.33 -38.62
CA ALA A 242 7.04 -23.61 -39.22
C ALA A 242 6.58 -22.42 -38.36
N TYR A 243 5.87 -21.50 -38.99
CA TYR A 243 5.18 -20.40 -38.32
C TYR A 243 3.84 -20.09 -38.99
N VAL A 244 2.96 -19.40 -38.28
CA VAL A 244 1.63 -19.01 -38.79
C VAL A 244 1.62 -17.51 -39.10
N GLU A 245 1.37 -17.16 -40.35
CA GLU A 245 1.07 -15.79 -40.78
C GLU A 245 -0.41 -15.50 -40.55
N ALA A 246 -0.72 -14.32 -40.01
CA ALA A 246 -2.10 -13.86 -39.82
C ALA A 246 -2.35 -12.63 -40.69
N GLU A 247 -3.23 -12.76 -41.67
CA GLU A 247 -3.72 -11.64 -42.48
C GLU A 247 -5.07 -11.17 -41.94
N THR A 248 -5.19 -9.86 -41.69
CA THR A 248 -6.44 -9.27 -41.22
C THR A 248 -7.27 -8.84 -42.42
N ILE A 249 -8.37 -9.53 -42.68
CA ILE A 249 -9.34 -9.19 -43.73
C ILE A 249 -10.45 -8.38 -43.09
N LYS A 250 -10.63 -7.13 -43.50
CA LYS A 250 -11.77 -6.32 -43.06
C LYS A 250 -12.98 -6.62 -43.93
N ASN A 251 -14.10 -6.99 -43.33
CA ASN A 251 -15.38 -7.03 -44.04
C ASN A 251 -15.89 -5.61 -44.23
N GLU A 252 -16.06 -5.19 -45.49
CA GLU A 252 -16.50 -3.82 -45.84
C GLU A 252 -17.96 -3.53 -45.44
N GLN A 253 -18.77 -4.56 -45.16
CA GLN A 253 -20.20 -4.41 -44.86
C GLN A 253 -20.52 -4.24 -43.37
N ASP A 254 -19.80 -4.91 -42.47
CA ASP A 254 -20.10 -4.93 -41.03
C ASP A 254 -19.00 -4.29 -40.16
N GLY A 255 -17.88 -3.88 -40.77
CA GLY A 255 -16.72 -3.33 -40.04
C GLY A 255 -15.96 -4.36 -39.19
N GLU A 256 -16.41 -5.62 -39.17
CA GLU A 256 -15.73 -6.72 -38.48
C GLU A 256 -14.50 -7.19 -39.26
N SER A 257 -13.39 -7.41 -38.55
CA SER A 257 -12.15 -7.93 -39.12
C SER A 257 -12.01 -9.41 -38.83
N THR A 258 -11.86 -10.23 -39.86
CA THR A 258 -11.59 -11.67 -39.73
C THR A 258 -10.10 -11.91 -39.94
N GLN A 259 -9.45 -12.67 -39.06
CA GLN A 259 -8.07 -13.09 -39.28
C GLN A 259 -8.06 -14.37 -40.10
N GLN A 260 -7.38 -14.34 -41.24
CA GLN A 260 -7.04 -15.54 -42.00
C GLN A 260 -5.64 -15.99 -41.61
N HIS A 261 -5.51 -17.25 -41.22
CA HIS A 261 -4.24 -17.85 -40.82
C HIS A 261 -3.67 -18.69 -41.96
N LYS A 262 -2.38 -18.53 -42.23
CA LYS A 262 -1.66 -19.30 -43.24
C LYS A 262 -0.42 -19.94 -42.62
N LEU A 263 -0.28 -21.25 -42.79
CA LEU A 263 0.90 -21.97 -42.35
C LEU A 263 2.05 -21.78 -43.35
N VAL A 264 3.21 -21.37 -42.84
CA VAL A 264 4.47 -21.33 -43.61
C VAL A 264 5.40 -22.40 -43.05
N ILE A 265 5.74 -23.37 -43.90
CA ILE A 265 6.62 -24.50 -43.56
C ILE A 265 8.04 -24.15 -44.03
N GLN A 266 8.98 -24.14 -43.10
CA GLN A 266 10.41 -23.92 -43.36
C GLN A 266 11.16 -25.24 -43.51
N ASP A 267 10.87 -26.19 -42.62
CA ASP A 267 11.44 -27.55 -42.63
C ASP A 267 10.32 -28.56 -42.36
N ARG A 268 10.01 -29.36 -43.39
CA ARG A 268 8.92 -30.34 -43.37
C ARG A 268 9.23 -31.55 -42.49
N ASP A 269 10.48 -32.01 -42.48
CA ASP A 269 10.88 -33.20 -41.71
C ASP A 269 10.94 -32.85 -40.23
N GLN A 270 11.43 -31.66 -39.90
CA GLN A 270 11.38 -31.15 -38.53
C GLN A 270 9.94 -30.89 -38.08
N LEU A 271 9.06 -30.40 -38.97
CA LEU A 271 7.64 -30.23 -38.65
C LEU A 271 6.95 -31.58 -38.37
N ASN A 272 7.22 -32.60 -39.19
CA ASN A 272 6.76 -33.96 -38.94
C ASN A 272 7.25 -34.49 -37.60
N THR A 273 8.51 -34.22 -37.24
CA THR A 273 9.08 -34.62 -35.95
C THR A 273 8.44 -33.87 -34.78
N ALA A 274 8.18 -32.57 -34.93
CA ALA A 274 7.48 -31.77 -33.92
C ALA A 274 6.05 -32.29 -33.69
N MET A 275 5.33 -32.59 -34.79
CA MET A 275 3.95 -33.07 -34.74
C MET A 275 3.84 -34.52 -34.27
N SER A 276 4.85 -35.37 -34.51
CA SER A 276 4.87 -36.72 -33.93
C SER A 276 5.05 -36.67 -32.41
N HIS A 277 5.93 -35.81 -31.90
CA HIS A 277 6.05 -35.54 -30.46
C HIS A 277 4.75 -34.97 -29.88
N PHE A 278 4.09 -34.05 -30.60
CA PHE A 278 2.80 -33.52 -30.19
C PHE A 278 1.74 -34.61 -30.06
N LEU A 279 1.59 -35.48 -31.07
CA LEU A 279 0.63 -36.59 -31.03
C LEU A 279 0.99 -37.59 -29.91
N ALA A 280 2.26 -37.94 -29.74
CA ALA A 280 2.71 -38.77 -28.63
C ALA A 280 2.37 -38.15 -27.26
N ALA A 281 2.47 -36.82 -27.15
CA ALA A 281 2.10 -36.10 -25.94
C ALA A 281 0.60 -36.28 -25.58
N LEU A 282 -0.27 -36.43 -26.58
CA LEU A 282 -1.73 -36.59 -26.38
C LEU A 282 -2.13 -37.98 -25.85
N GLU A 283 -1.27 -38.97 -26.05
CA GLU A 283 -1.43 -40.35 -25.55
C GLU A 283 -1.12 -40.46 -24.05
N HIS A 284 -0.47 -39.44 -23.46
CA HIS A 284 -0.22 -39.44 -22.02
C HIS A 284 -1.53 -39.40 -21.22
N PRO A 285 -1.57 -40.02 -20.03
CA PRO A 285 -2.75 -40.02 -19.18
C PRO A 285 -3.22 -38.63 -18.77
N GLN A 286 -2.27 -37.72 -18.50
CA GLN A 286 -2.54 -36.40 -17.92
C GLN A 286 -1.59 -35.31 -18.43
N LEU A 287 -2.03 -34.07 -18.29
CA LEU A 287 -1.19 -32.88 -18.38
C LEU A 287 -1.17 -32.22 -17.00
N ARG A 288 0.03 -32.00 -16.44
CA ARG A 288 0.20 -31.28 -15.16
C ARG A 288 1.30 -30.24 -15.28
N ARG A 289 0.96 -28.96 -15.13
CA ARG A 289 1.94 -27.86 -15.20
C ARG A 289 2.51 -27.44 -13.85
N TYR A 290 1.81 -27.80 -12.77
CA TYR A 290 2.20 -27.51 -11.38
C TYR A 290 2.29 -26.01 -11.02
N HIS A 291 1.72 -25.11 -11.83
CA HIS A 291 1.69 -23.66 -11.57
C HIS A 291 0.98 -23.35 -10.24
N GLY A 292 -0.20 -23.95 -10.04
CA GLY A 292 -1.00 -23.76 -8.83
C GLY A 292 -0.33 -24.31 -7.58
N GLU A 293 0.25 -25.51 -7.66
CA GLU A 293 0.94 -26.17 -6.55
C GLU A 293 2.22 -25.43 -6.16
N MET A 294 2.94 -24.87 -7.12
CA MET A 294 4.09 -24.04 -6.83
C MET A 294 3.66 -22.75 -6.11
N LEU A 295 2.60 -22.10 -6.59
CA LEU A 295 2.04 -20.91 -5.94
C LEU A 295 1.55 -21.22 -4.51
N GLU A 296 0.84 -22.33 -4.32
CA GLU A 296 0.39 -22.80 -3.01
C GLU A 296 1.57 -22.99 -2.06
N LYS A 297 2.66 -23.64 -2.51
CA LYS A 297 3.89 -23.78 -1.71
C LYS A 297 4.49 -22.41 -1.33
N GLN A 298 4.52 -21.46 -2.26
CA GLN A 298 5.04 -20.11 -1.99
C GLN A 298 4.15 -19.36 -0.97
N LEU A 299 2.83 -19.41 -1.13
CA LEU A 299 1.88 -18.78 -0.23
C LEU A 299 1.84 -19.44 1.16
N ALA A 300 1.98 -20.77 1.23
CA ALA A 300 2.11 -21.50 2.49
C ALA A 300 3.35 -21.07 3.29
N ILE A 301 4.47 -20.84 2.61
CA ILE A 301 5.67 -20.26 3.24
C ILE A 301 5.38 -18.84 3.74
N LEU A 302 4.63 -18.03 2.99
CA LEU A 302 4.27 -16.66 3.34
C LEU A 302 3.18 -16.53 4.41
N GLY A 303 2.41 -17.59 4.66
CA GLY A 303 1.34 -17.63 5.66
C GLY A 303 0.20 -16.64 5.35
N PRO A 304 -0.82 -16.54 6.22
CA PRO A 304 -1.89 -15.57 6.05
C PRO A 304 -1.36 -14.13 6.20
N PRO A 305 -1.82 -13.17 5.36
CA PRO A 305 -1.37 -11.79 5.44
C PRO A 305 -1.88 -11.12 6.73
N THR A 306 -1.00 -10.41 7.43
CA THR A 306 -1.32 -9.65 8.65
C THR A 306 -1.41 -8.15 8.42
N SER A 307 -1.11 -7.70 7.21
CA SER A 307 -1.25 -6.31 6.75
C SER A 307 -1.60 -6.27 5.26
N MET A 308 -2.18 -5.15 4.82
CA MET A 308 -2.57 -4.96 3.42
C MET A 308 -1.35 -4.99 2.51
N ILE A 309 -0.21 -4.47 2.96
CA ILE A 309 1.06 -4.55 2.21
C ILE A 309 1.49 -6.01 2.00
N GLN A 310 1.29 -6.88 3.00
CA GLN A 310 1.58 -8.31 2.84
C GLN A 310 0.60 -8.98 1.87
N GLN A 311 -0.68 -8.61 1.91
CA GLN A 311 -1.68 -9.09 0.95
C GLN A 311 -1.28 -8.69 -0.47
N ILE A 312 -0.97 -7.40 -0.71
CA ILE A 312 -0.49 -6.89 -2.00
C ILE A 312 0.73 -7.68 -2.50
N ASN A 313 1.68 -7.98 -1.62
CA ASN A 313 2.84 -8.78 -2.00
C ASN A 313 2.46 -10.22 -2.39
N GLN A 314 1.50 -10.84 -1.70
CA GLN A 314 0.99 -12.16 -2.10
C GLN A 314 0.26 -12.13 -3.43
N ILE A 315 -0.59 -11.11 -3.66
CA ILE A 315 -1.25 -10.86 -4.95
C ILE A 315 -0.20 -10.72 -6.05
N SER A 316 0.86 -9.95 -5.79
CA SER A 316 1.93 -9.73 -6.77
C SER A 316 2.69 -11.02 -7.09
N ILE A 317 2.95 -11.89 -6.11
CA ILE A 317 3.60 -13.18 -6.35
C ILE A 317 2.69 -14.07 -7.19
N ALA A 318 1.40 -14.11 -6.87
CA ALA A 318 0.42 -14.84 -7.66
C ALA A 318 0.38 -14.33 -9.11
N ALA A 319 0.26 -13.01 -9.31
CA ALA A 319 0.27 -12.38 -10.63
C ALA A 319 1.60 -12.53 -11.40
N SER A 320 2.70 -12.84 -10.70
CA SER A 320 4.02 -13.07 -11.31
C SER A 320 4.22 -14.52 -11.75
N VAL A 321 3.25 -15.41 -11.53
CA VAL A 321 3.29 -16.78 -12.08
C VAL A 321 3.28 -16.67 -13.60
N LEU A 322 4.44 -16.95 -14.20
CA LEU A 322 4.61 -16.90 -15.64
C LEU A 322 3.98 -18.14 -16.27
N LEU A 323 3.27 -17.95 -17.38
CA LEU A 323 2.58 -19.00 -18.14
C LEU A 323 3.20 -19.16 -19.55
N PRO A 324 4.51 -19.45 -19.66
CA PRO A 324 5.20 -19.47 -20.95
C PRO A 324 4.74 -20.63 -21.85
N ASP A 325 4.27 -21.72 -21.24
CA ASP A 325 3.70 -22.88 -21.91
C ASP A 325 2.45 -22.53 -22.74
N LEU A 326 1.65 -21.55 -22.32
CA LEU A 326 0.42 -21.19 -23.03
C LEU A 326 0.69 -20.62 -24.43
N ALA A 327 1.83 -19.98 -24.65
CA ALA A 327 2.24 -19.57 -25.99
C ALA A 327 2.54 -20.78 -26.88
N VAL A 328 3.27 -21.76 -26.34
CA VAL A 328 3.56 -23.03 -27.01
C VAL A 328 2.26 -23.78 -27.34
N PHE A 329 1.33 -23.86 -26.39
CA PHE A 329 0.08 -24.59 -26.57
C PHE A 329 -0.80 -23.98 -27.67
N ARG A 330 -0.90 -22.65 -27.73
CA ARG A 330 -1.63 -21.97 -28.81
C ARG A 330 -1.03 -22.26 -30.19
N GLU A 331 0.30 -22.21 -30.31
CA GLU A 331 0.97 -22.47 -31.59
C GLU A 331 0.86 -23.94 -32.01
N LEU A 332 1.03 -24.89 -31.08
CA LEU A 332 0.81 -26.31 -31.35
C LEU A 332 -0.63 -26.59 -31.82
N GLY A 333 -1.63 -26.00 -31.14
CA GLY A 333 -3.04 -26.16 -31.53
C GLY A 333 -3.33 -25.58 -32.92
N ARG A 334 -2.75 -24.43 -33.25
CA ARG A 334 -2.91 -23.81 -34.58
C ARG A 334 -2.24 -24.61 -35.67
N VAL A 335 -0.95 -24.93 -35.48
CA VAL A 335 -0.14 -25.58 -36.50
C VAL A 335 -0.63 -27.00 -36.74
N SER A 336 -0.97 -27.78 -35.71
CA SER A 336 -1.51 -29.14 -35.90
C SER A 336 -2.74 -29.14 -36.80
N SER A 337 -3.69 -28.22 -36.56
CA SER A 337 -4.93 -28.13 -37.34
C SER A 337 -4.68 -27.68 -38.79
N LEU A 338 -3.87 -26.62 -38.99
CA LEU A 338 -3.52 -26.14 -40.34
C LEU A 338 -2.70 -27.17 -41.12
N TYR A 339 -1.78 -27.85 -40.45
CA TYR A 339 -0.93 -28.86 -41.06
C TYR A 339 -1.71 -30.12 -41.42
N GLY A 340 -2.63 -30.56 -40.55
CA GLY A 340 -3.57 -31.64 -40.86
C GLY A 340 -4.45 -31.32 -42.06
N ALA A 341 -4.92 -30.07 -42.18
CA ALA A 341 -5.69 -29.62 -43.35
C ALA A 341 -4.87 -29.68 -44.65
N GLU A 342 -3.60 -29.26 -44.59
CA GLU A 342 -2.69 -29.31 -45.73
C GLU A 342 -2.36 -30.76 -46.14
N LEU A 343 -2.09 -31.64 -45.17
CA LEU A 343 -1.89 -33.06 -45.42
C LEU A 343 -3.13 -33.73 -46.04
N LEU A 344 -4.34 -33.35 -45.59
CA LEU A 344 -5.58 -33.85 -46.16
C LEU A 344 -5.75 -33.39 -47.61
N ARG A 345 -5.34 -32.16 -47.92
CA ARG A 345 -5.32 -31.62 -49.29
C ARG A 345 -4.35 -32.41 -50.17
N GLU A 346 -3.11 -32.61 -49.72
CA GLU A 346 -2.08 -33.40 -50.41
C GLU A 346 -2.51 -34.85 -50.66
N SER A 347 -3.23 -35.46 -49.70
CA SER A 347 -3.77 -36.83 -49.82
C SER A 347 -4.69 -36.98 -51.04
N ARG A 348 -5.51 -35.95 -51.32
CA ARG A 348 -6.46 -35.97 -52.44
C ARG A 348 -5.83 -35.67 -53.77
N THR A 349 -4.80 -34.82 -53.79
CA THR A 349 -4.02 -34.53 -55.00
C THR A 349 -3.06 -35.68 -55.35
N GLY A 350 -2.90 -36.67 -54.45
CA GLY A 350 -1.97 -37.78 -54.61
C GLY A 350 -0.51 -37.39 -54.34
N GLU A 351 -0.29 -36.22 -53.74
CA GLU A 351 1.02 -35.63 -53.46
C GLU A 351 1.54 -35.98 -52.05
N LEU A 352 0.72 -36.68 -51.25
CA LEU A 352 1.06 -37.05 -49.88
C LEU A 352 2.22 -38.05 -49.86
N SER A 353 3.30 -37.68 -49.16
CA SER A 353 4.43 -38.58 -48.92
C SER A 353 4.00 -39.82 -48.11
N PRO A 354 4.50 -41.03 -48.42
CA PRO A 354 4.20 -42.26 -47.67
C PRO A 354 4.59 -42.21 -46.19
N ASN A 355 5.52 -41.34 -45.81
CA ASN A 355 6.01 -41.18 -44.44
C ASN A 355 5.31 -40.03 -43.69
N SER A 356 4.28 -39.41 -44.28
CA SER A 356 3.53 -38.34 -43.63
C SER A 356 2.66 -38.86 -42.48
N LEU A 357 2.44 -38.00 -41.48
CA LEU A 357 1.50 -38.26 -40.40
C LEU A 357 0.06 -38.35 -40.93
N SER A 358 -0.82 -39.05 -40.20
CA SER A 358 -2.26 -39.10 -40.54
C SER A 358 -2.86 -37.68 -40.47
N PRO A 359 -3.44 -37.18 -41.58
CA PRO A 359 -4.13 -35.89 -41.59
C PRO A 359 -5.25 -35.81 -40.56
N GLU A 360 -6.02 -36.89 -40.40
CA GLU A 360 -7.17 -36.98 -39.52
C GLU A 360 -6.75 -36.88 -38.05
N ASN A 361 -5.67 -37.56 -37.65
CA ASN A 361 -5.17 -37.49 -36.28
C ASN A 361 -4.76 -36.08 -35.89
N LEU A 362 -4.15 -35.33 -36.81
CA LEU A 362 -3.74 -33.94 -36.58
C LEU A 362 -4.92 -32.97 -36.60
N LEU A 363 -5.85 -33.15 -37.53
CA LEU A 363 -7.08 -32.35 -37.60
C LEU A 363 -7.93 -32.51 -36.35
N HIS A 364 -8.05 -33.71 -35.81
CA HIS A 364 -8.86 -33.99 -34.63
C HIS A 364 -8.10 -33.79 -33.29
N ALA A 365 -6.79 -33.52 -33.34
CA ALA A 365 -5.94 -33.42 -32.15
C ALA A 365 -6.42 -32.36 -31.14
N TRP A 366 -7.08 -31.30 -31.60
CA TRP A 366 -7.64 -30.25 -30.74
C TRP A 366 -8.61 -30.82 -29.70
N HIS A 367 -9.29 -31.93 -29.99
CA HIS A 367 -10.28 -32.52 -29.09
C HIS A 367 -9.58 -33.08 -27.83
N ARG A 368 -8.62 -34.00 -27.97
CA ARG A 368 -7.85 -34.55 -26.84
C ARG A 368 -6.99 -33.47 -26.18
N PHE A 369 -6.36 -32.61 -26.97
CA PHE A 369 -5.49 -31.56 -26.44
C PHE A 369 -6.25 -30.50 -25.63
N GLY A 370 -7.41 -30.05 -26.14
CA GLY A 370 -8.31 -29.14 -25.43
C GLY A 370 -8.82 -29.73 -24.11
N ARG A 371 -9.09 -31.04 -24.07
CA ARG A 371 -9.47 -31.71 -22.83
C ARG A 371 -8.33 -31.73 -21.80
N LEU A 372 -7.12 -32.15 -22.21
CA LEU A 372 -5.96 -32.19 -21.32
C LEU A 372 -5.63 -30.80 -20.74
N THR A 373 -5.72 -29.76 -21.57
CA THR A 373 -5.50 -28.37 -21.13
C THR A 373 -6.63 -27.85 -20.23
N ALA A 374 -7.88 -28.25 -20.47
CA ALA A 374 -9.01 -27.94 -19.59
C ALA A 374 -8.84 -28.59 -18.20
N GLU A 375 -8.44 -29.87 -18.15
CA GLU A 375 -8.28 -30.63 -16.90
C GLU A 375 -7.24 -29.97 -15.96
N ASP A 376 -6.18 -29.37 -16.52
CA ASP A 376 -5.13 -28.68 -15.76
C ASP A 376 -5.30 -27.16 -15.66
N ALA A 377 -6.40 -26.59 -16.15
CA ALA A 377 -6.63 -25.15 -16.07
C ALA A 377 -6.75 -24.68 -14.60
N PHE A 378 -5.88 -23.75 -14.20
CA PHE A 378 -5.81 -23.22 -12.83
C PHE A 378 -6.23 -21.75 -12.74
N CYS A 379 -6.09 -20.96 -13.80
CA CYS A 379 -6.51 -19.56 -13.86
C CYS A 379 -7.41 -19.26 -15.06
N LEU A 380 -8.02 -18.07 -15.09
CA LEU A 380 -8.93 -17.67 -16.16
C LEU A 380 -8.23 -17.68 -17.53
N ILE A 381 -6.95 -17.28 -17.57
CA ILE A 381 -6.17 -17.25 -18.81
C ILE A 381 -6.05 -18.66 -19.42
N ASP A 382 -5.84 -19.70 -18.60
CA ASP A 382 -5.75 -21.09 -19.07
C ASP A 382 -7.03 -21.53 -19.78
N VAL A 383 -8.18 -21.21 -19.17
CA VAL A 383 -9.50 -21.54 -19.71
C VAL A 383 -9.71 -20.83 -21.05
N LEU A 384 -9.31 -19.56 -21.16
CA LEU A 384 -9.44 -18.80 -22.40
C LEU A 384 -8.52 -19.32 -23.50
N VAL A 385 -7.31 -19.76 -23.15
CA VAL A 385 -6.39 -20.41 -24.11
C VAL A 385 -6.95 -21.76 -24.55
N THR A 386 -7.44 -22.57 -23.62
CA THR A 386 -8.10 -23.85 -23.92
C THR A 386 -9.26 -23.65 -24.89
N ASN A 387 -10.15 -22.70 -24.61
CA ASN A 387 -11.26 -22.37 -25.50
C ASN A 387 -10.79 -21.87 -26.87
N ALA A 388 -9.66 -21.17 -26.95
CA ALA A 388 -9.10 -20.72 -28.21
C ALA A 388 -8.51 -21.87 -29.04
N VAL A 389 -7.83 -22.84 -28.38
CA VAL A 389 -7.33 -24.06 -29.02
C VAL A 389 -8.48 -24.88 -29.60
N VAL A 390 -9.53 -25.12 -28.80
CA VAL A 390 -10.73 -25.83 -29.23
C VAL A 390 -11.40 -25.13 -30.40
N GLY A 391 -11.72 -23.83 -30.25
CA GLY A 391 -12.44 -23.09 -31.27
C GLY A 391 -11.66 -22.93 -32.58
N PHE A 392 -10.33 -22.75 -32.53
CA PHE A 392 -9.52 -22.69 -33.73
C PHE A 392 -9.43 -24.06 -34.41
N GLY A 393 -9.10 -25.10 -33.66
CA GLY A 393 -8.91 -26.43 -34.23
C GLY A 393 -10.17 -27.00 -34.85
N SER A 394 -11.32 -26.84 -34.17
CA SER A 394 -12.60 -27.31 -34.69
C SER A 394 -13.04 -26.56 -35.96
N GLN A 395 -12.76 -25.26 -36.06
CA GLN A 395 -13.07 -24.46 -37.26
C GLN A 395 -12.23 -24.90 -38.46
N GLU A 396 -10.94 -25.18 -38.26
CA GLU A 396 -10.07 -25.65 -39.33
C GLU A 396 -10.38 -27.10 -39.74
N GLU A 397 -10.73 -27.98 -38.78
CA GLU A 397 -11.24 -29.31 -39.09
C GLU A 397 -12.55 -29.25 -39.88
N GLU A 398 -13.52 -28.43 -39.46
CA GLU A 398 -14.76 -28.23 -40.19
C GLU A 398 -14.50 -27.80 -41.64
N LYS A 399 -13.66 -26.78 -41.85
CA LYS A 399 -13.31 -26.28 -43.19
C LYS A 399 -12.64 -27.36 -44.04
N ALA A 400 -11.68 -28.10 -43.48
CA ALA A 400 -10.96 -29.16 -44.16
C ALA A 400 -11.90 -30.30 -44.59
N LEU A 401 -12.81 -30.73 -43.70
CA LEU A 401 -13.82 -31.75 -43.96
C LEU A 401 -14.87 -31.31 -44.97
N ARG A 402 -15.33 -30.04 -44.92
CA ARG A 402 -16.24 -29.49 -45.95
C ARG A 402 -15.60 -29.43 -47.31
N GLY A 403 -14.35 -28.94 -47.37
CA GLY A 403 -13.53 -29.05 -48.58
C GLY A 403 -13.35 -30.50 -49.03
N ALA A 404 -13.55 -31.46 -48.12
CA ALA A 404 -13.53 -32.91 -48.37
C ALA A 404 -14.81 -33.55 -48.86
N GLY A 405 -15.88 -32.78 -48.97
CA GLY A 405 -17.20 -33.34 -49.24
C GLY A 405 -17.73 -34.18 -48.08
N ARG A 406 -17.05 -34.20 -46.92
CA ARG A 406 -17.46 -34.90 -45.69
C ARG A 406 -18.34 -33.98 -44.86
N ILE A 407 -19.47 -33.56 -45.44
CA ILE A 407 -20.34 -32.50 -44.89
C ILE A 407 -20.95 -32.90 -43.54
N GLU A 408 -21.43 -34.14 -43.41
CA GLU A 408 -22.03 -34.64 -42.16
C GLU A 408 -21.03 -34.63 -41.00
N GLU A 409 -19.77 -34.99 -41.26
CA GLU A 409 -18.72 -34.98 -40.24
C GLU A 409 -18.31 -33.57 -39.84
N ALA A 410 -18.27 -32.64 -40.80
CA ALA A 410 -18.04 -31.23 -40.54
C ALA A 410 -19.14 -30.62 -39.65
N GLU A 411 -20.41 -30.99 -39.88
CA GLU A 411 -21.53 -30.56 -39.04
C GLU A 411 -21.43 -31.14 -37.63
N ALA A 412 -21.07 -32.42 -37.49
CA ALA A 412 -20.83 -33.04 -36.19
C ALA A 412 -19.71 -32.35 -35.41
N VAL A 413 -18.58 -32.02 -36.05
CA VAL A 413 -17.47 -31.26 -35.44
C VAL A 413 -17.94 -29.89 -34.95
N ARG A 414 -18.75 -29.20 -35.74
CA ARG A 414 -19.29 -27.89 -35.38
C ARG A 414 -20.23 -27.97 -34.17
N GLU A 415 -21.13 -28.95 -34.15
CA GLU A 415 -22.07 -29.15 -33.03
C GLU A 415 -21.32 -29.52 -31.74
N GLU A 416 -20.34 -30.41 -31.83
CA GLU A 416 -19.48 -30.82 -30.71
C GLU A 416 -18.68 -29.63 -30.16
N ALA A 417 -18.01 -28.87 -31.02
CA ALA A 417 -17.25 -27.72 -30.59
C ALA A 417 -18.14 -26.65 -29.94
N ALA A 418 -19.32 -26.38 -30.51
CA ALA A 418 -20.28 -25.46 -29.92
C ALA A 418 -20.75 -25.91 -28.53
N GLN A 419 -20.91 -27.22 -28.31
CA GLN A 419 -21.23 -27.77 -27.00
C GLN A 419 -20.09 -27.56 -25.98
N ILE A 420 -18.83 -27.75 -26.40
CA ILE A 420 -17.65 -27.60 -25.56
C ILE A 420 -17.39 -26.12 -25.19
N THR A 421 -17.52 -25.19 -26.14
CA THR A 421 -17.20 -23.77 -25.93
C THR A 421 -18.36 -22.94 -25.36
N ARG A 422 -19.58 -23.51 -25.35
CA ARG A 422 -20.83 -22.83 -24.96
C ARG A 422 -20.71 -21.97 -23.71
N THR A 423 -20.24 -22.55 -22.60
CA THR A 423 -20.19 -21.86 -21.30
C THR A 423 -19.27 -20.64 -21.33
N VAL A 424 -18.14 -20.72 -22.05
CA VAL A 424 -17.20 -19.60 -22.19
C VAL A 424 -17.78 -18.53 -23.10
N GLU A 425 -18.46 -18.92 -24.18
CA GLU A 425 -19.13 -17.99 -25.10
C GLU A 425 -20.28 -17.24 -24.43
N GLU A 426 -21.12 -17.94 -23.65
CA GLU A 426 -22.19 -17.34 -22.85
C GLU A 426 -21.63 -16.34 -21.83
N TRP A 427 -20.53 -16.69 -21.15
CA TRP A 427 -19.85 -15.77 -20.24
C TRP A 427 -19.27 -14.55 -20.99
N ARG A 428 -18.56 -14.74 -22.11
CA ARG A 428 -18.04 -13.63 -22.94
C ARG A 428 -19.16 -12.72 -23.44
N ALA A 429 -20.30 -13.28 -23.81
CA ALA A 429 -21.49 -12.52 -24.19
C ALA A 429 -22.02 -11.70 -23.01
N SER A 430 -22.06 -12.27 -21.81
CA SER A 430 -22.47 -11.55 -20.60
C SER A 430 -21.59 -10.34 -20.28
N LEU A 431 -20.30 -10.37 -20.65
CA LEU A 431 -19.38 -9.24 -20.46
C LEU A 431 -19.71 -8.02 -21.34
N LYS A 432 -20.43 -8.23 -22.45
CA LYS A 432 -20.84 -7.18 -23.39
C LYS A 432 -22.23 -6.61 -23.07
N THR A 433 -22.84 -7.03 -21.96
CA THR A 433 -24.19 -6.57 -21.58
C THR A 433 -24.15 -5.21 -20.89
N PRO A 434 -25.21 -4.40 -20.99
CA PRO A 434 -25.33 -3.14 -20.24
C PRO A 434 -25.17 -3.33 -18.72
N GLN A 435 -25.59 -4.48 -18.19
CA GLN A 435 -25.42 -4.83 -16.78
C GLN A 435 -23.93 -4.91 -16.37
N ASN A 436 -23.06 -5.42 -17.25
CA ASN A 436 -21.63 -5.45 -16.97
C ASN A 436 -20.97 -4.07 -17.09
N ASP A 437 -21.51 -3.18 -17.94
CA ASP A 437 -21.06 -1.80 -17.98
C ASP A 437 -21.46 -1.02 -16.71
N GLU A 438 -22.67 -1.28 -16.20
CA GLU A 438 -23.11 -0.78 -14.89
C GLU A 438 -22.23 -1.33 -13.76
N TRP A 439 -21.88 -2.62 -13.80
CA TRP A 439 -20.95 -3.25 -12.86
C TRP A 439 -19.59 -2.55 -12.83
N LYS A 440 -19.00 -2.29 -14.00
CA LYS A 440 -17.72 -1.58 -14.10
C LYS A 440 -17.80 -0.18 -13.49
N LYS A 441 -18.88 0.55 -13.78
CA LYS A 441 -19.12 1.87 -13.16
C LYS A 441 -19.24 1.76 -11.63
N GLU A 442 -19.95 0.75 -11.15
CA GLU A 442 -20.10 0.54 -9.71
C GLU A 442 -18.77 0.17 -9.04
N LEU A 443 -17.93 -0.63 -9.69
CA LEU A 443 -16.57 -0.91 -9.25
C LEU A 443 -15.73 0.37 -9.17
N GLU A 444 -15.77 1.23 -10.19
CA GLU A 444 -15.07 2.52 -10.15
C GLU A 444 -15.55 3.41 -9.00
N LEU A 445 -16.87 3.39 -8.74
CA LEU A 445 -17.51 4.20 -7.72
C LEU A 445 -17.25 3.71 -6.30
N ARG A 446 -17.21 2.39 -6.06
CA ARG A 446 -17.29 1.83 -4.70
C ARG A 446 -16.26 0.76 -4.38
N ALA A 447 -15.53 0.20 -5.33
CA ALA A 447 -14.54 -0.82 -5.03
C ALA A 447 -13.31 -0.21 -4.33
N GLY A 448 -12.63 -1.03 -3.51
CA GLY A 448 -11.27 -0.70 -3.08
C GLY A 448 -10.30 -0.68 -4.27
N VAL A 449 -9.09 -0.18 -4.06
CA VAL A 449 -8.07 -0.07 -5.13
C VAL A 449 -7.79 -1.43 -5.78
N LEU A 450 -7.57 -2.46 -4.96
CA LEU A 450 -7.25 -3.81 -5.46
C LEU A 450 -8.43 -4.43 -6.21
N ASP A 451 -9.64 -4.31 -5.67
CA ASP A 451 -10.85 -4.83 -6.30
C ASP A 451 -11.10 -4.17 -7.66
N ARG A 452 -10.90 -2.84 -7.76
CA ARG A 452 -11.03 -2.10 -9.02
C ARG A 452 -10.02 -2.56 -10.07
N MET A 453 -8.83 -3.00 -9.66
CA MET A 453 -7.82 -3.50 -10.60
C MET A 453 -8.13 -4.92 -11.09
N LEU A 454 -8.59 -5.79 -10.19
CA LEU A 454 -8.67 -7.24 -10.47
C LEU A 454 -10.04 -7.68 -11.03
N LEU A 455 -11.14 -7.06 -10.58
CA LEU A 455 -12.49 -7.54 -10.89
C LEU A 455 -13.07 -7.15 -12.27
N PRO A 456 -12.67 -6.05 -12.96
CA PRO A 456 -13.30 -5.68 -14.24
C PRO A 456 -13.18 -6.74 -15.33
N ALA A 457 -12.09 -7.51 -15.36
CA ALA A 457 -11.84 -8.56 -16.34
C ALA A 457 -12.68 -9.84 -16.08
N VAL A 458 -13.17 -10.00 -14.86
CA VAL A 458 -13.90 -11.19 -14.39
C VAL A 458 -15.39 -11.09 -14.75
N GLY A 459 -15.93 -9.87 -14.80
CA GLY A 459 -17.33 -9.60 -15.14
C GLY A 459 -18.26 -9.59 -13.93
N HIS A 460 -19.52 -9.16 -14.15
CA HIS A 460 -20.53 -9.12 -13.08
C HIS A 460 -20.73 -10.53 -12.48
N PRO A 461 -20.49 -10.72 -11.18
CA PRO A 461 -20.74 -12.00 -10.51
C PRO A 461 -22.23 -12.40 -10.61
N LYS A 462 -22.54 -13.70 -10.59
CA LYS A 462 -23.92 -14.22 -10.47
C LYS A 462 -24.70 -13.56 -9.29
N PRO A 463 -26.05 -13.59 -9.28
CA PRO A 463 -26.91 -12.68 -8.48
C PRO A 463 -26.76 -12.66 -6.96
N ASP A 464 -25.97 -13.55 -6.36
CA ASP A 464 -25.75 -13.62 -4.91
C ASP A 464 -24.63 -12.70 -4.39
N PHE A 465 -23.93 -11.99 -5.30
CA PHE A 465 -22.87 -11.06 -4.91
C PHE A 465 -23.43 -9.75 -4.37
N GLN A 466 -23.29 -9.56 -3.06
CA GLN A 466 -23.72 -8.35 -2.36
C GLN A 466 -22.67 -7.24 -2.48
N MET A 467 -23.10 -5.99 -2.65
CA MET A 467 -22.18 -4.83 -2.68
C MET A 467 -21.35 -4.68 -1.39
N ASP A 468 -21.78 -5.32 -0.31
CA ASP A 468 -21.01 -5.41 0.94
C ASP A 468 -19.68 -6.17 0.81
N TYR A 469 -19.49 -7.00 -0.22
CA TYR A 469 -18.19 -7.62 -0.51
C TYR A 469 -17.11 -6.57 -0.83
N LEU A 470 -17.46 -5.52 -1.58
CA LEU A 470 -16.53 -4.44 -1.94
C LEU A 470 -16.26 -3.48 -0.78
N ARG A 471 -17.12 -3.49 0.24
CA ARG A 471 -17.03 -2.58 1.38
C ARG A 471 -15.76 -2.82 2.20
N ARG A 472 -15.35 -4.08 2.38
CA ARG A 472 -14.21 -4.43 3.24
C ARG A 472 -12.89 -3.98 2.62
N GLY A 473 -12.68 -4.26 1.34
CA GLY A 473 -11.53 -3.76 0.58
C GLY A 473 -11.47 -2.23 0.60
N ARG A 474 -12.62 -1.56 0.37
CA ARG A 474 -12.72 -0.11 0.46
C ARG A 474 -12.37 0.43 1.86
N GLU A 475 -12.96 -0.10 2.93
CA GLU A 475 -12.68 0.35 4.30
C GLU A 475 -11.20 0.16 4.68
N MET A 476 -10.57 -0.90 4.17
CA MET A 476 -9.15 -1.16 4.36
C MET A 476 -8.26 -0.08 3.73
N ASP A 477 -8.58 0.40 2.52
CA ASP A 477 -7.87 1.52 1.88
C ASP A 477 -7.88 2.77 2.78
N PHE A 478 -9.05 3.09 3.34
CA PHE A 478 -9.17 4.24 4.22
C PHE A 478 -8.42 4.06 5.55
N VAL A 479 -8.35 2.84 6.11
CA VAL A 479 -7.53 2.56 7.30
C VAL A 479 -6.04 2.74 6.99
N LEU A 480 -5.59 2.35 5.79
CA LEU A 480 -4.22 2.56 5.35
C LEU A 480 -3.86 4.05 5.26
N ILE A 481 -4.76 4.89 4.71
CA ILE A 481 -4.56 6.33 4.70
C ILE A 481 -4.49 6.90 6.12
N GLU A 482 -5.37 6.48 7.02
CA GLU A 482 -5.34 6.95 8.41
C GLU A 482 -4.01 6.62 9.09
N LYS A 483 -3.50 5.41 8.90
CA LYS A 483 -2.17 5.02 9.41
C LYS A 483 -1.07 5.91 8.86
N THR A 484 -1.12 6.20 7.56
CA THR A 484 -0.17 7.11 6.90
C THR A 484 -0.29 8.52 7.47
N THR A 485 -1.52 9.00 7.70
CA THR A 485 -1.83 10.31 8.28
C THR A 485 -1.29 10.44 9.70
N VAL A 486 -1.55 9.45 10.54
CA VAL A 486 -1.02 9.38 11.92
C VAL A 486 0.51 9.39 11.90
N THR A 487 1.12 8.64 10.99
CA THR A 487 2.59 8.57 10.87
C THR A 487 3.18 9.90 10.38
N LEU A 488 2.54 10.57 9.42
CA LEU A 488 2.92 11.90 8.96
C LEU A 488 2.82 12.93 10.08
N LEU A 489 1.73 12.91 10.86
CA LEU A 489 1.56 13.80 12.01
C LEU A 489 2.64 13.55 13.08
N ILE A 490 2.97 12.30 13.38
CA ILE A 490 4.11 11.96 14.26
C ILE A 490 5.41 12.57 13.71
N GLY A 491 5.65 12.46 12.40
CA GLY A 491 6.81 13.06 11.74
C GLY A 491 6.86 14.58 11.88
N VAL A 492 5.74 15.28 11.63
CA VAL A 492 5.62 16.74 11.78
C VAL A 492 5.86 17.16 13.22
N LEU A 493 5.24 16.50 14.20
CA LEU A 493 5.43 16.80 15.62
C LEU A 493 6.87 16.55 16.06
N THR A 494 7.52 15.51 15.52
CA THR A 494 8.94 15.23 15.78
C THR A 494 9.83 16.33 15.22
N ALA A 495 9.57 16.79 13.99
CA ALA A 495 10.30 17.91 13.39
C ALA A 495 10.14 19.20 14.20
N MET A 496 8.91 19.52 14.63
CA MET A 496 8.64 20.67 15.51
C MET A 496 9.36 20.54 16.86
N MET A 497 9.39 19.35 17.45
CA MET A 497 10.13 19.07 18.68
C MET A 497 11.64 19.27 18.51
N LEU A 498 12.22 18.84 17.38
CA LEU A 498 13.63 19.06 17.06
C LEU A 498 13.94 20.54 16.84
N VAL A 499 13.09 21.29 16.13
CA VAL A 499 13.24 22.75 15.96
C VAL A 499 13.19 23.45 17.32
N ALA A 500 12.23 23.09 18.18
CA ALA A 500 12.14 23.61 19.54
C ALA A 500 13.41 23.29 20.35
N PHE A 501 13.95 22.07 20.23
CA PHE A 501 15.19 21.68 20.87
C PHE A 501 16.38 22.54 20.40
N LEU A 502 16.57 22.72 19.09
CA LEU A 502 17.64 23.53 18.52
C LEU A 502 17.56 25.00 18.94
N LEU A 503 16.35 25.59 18.89
CA LEU A 503 16.11 26.95 19.39
C LEU A 503 16.41 27.05 20.89
N SER A 504 16.04 26.04 21.69
CA SER A 504 16.34 26.01 23.12
C SER A 504 17.83 25.92 23.43
N LEU A 505 18.62 25.25 22.57
CA LEU A 505 20.07 25.15 22.68
C LEU A 505 20.72 26.50 22.33
N ARG A 506 20.31 27.13 21.22
CA ARG A 506 20.80 28.46 20.83
C ARG A 506 20.67 29.45 21.99
N TRP A 507 19.47 29.57 22.55
CA TRP A 507 19.21 30.51 23.64
C TRP A 507 19.95 30.16 24.93
N ARG A 508 20.21 28.86 25.17
CA ARG A 508 21.08 28.42 26.26
C ARG A 508 22.52 28.91 26.07
N PHE A 509 23.05 28.86 24.86
CA PHE A 509 24.42 29.28 24.58
C PHE A 509 24.56 30.81 24.49
N SER A 510 23.58 31.53 23.93
CA SER A 510 23.66 32.99 23.78
C SER A 510 23.50 33.75 25.09
N SER A 511 22.76 33.21 26.06
CA SER A 511 22.39 33.94 27.28
C SER A 511 23.22 33.54 28.52
N GLY A 512 24.19 32.62 28.39
CA GLY A 512 25.09 32.21 29.46
C GLY A 512 24.43 31.42 30.61
N VAL A 513 25.23 31.05 31.64
CA VAL A 513 24.79 30.27 32.82
C VAL A 513 23.74 31.02 33.66
N THR A 514 23.77 32.35 33.65
CA THR A 514 22.84 33.24 34.38
C THR A 514 21.43 33.23 33.82
N ALA A 515 21.23 32.73 32.60
CA ALA A 515 19.94 32.62 31.95
C ALA A 515 19.42 31.19 31.91
N LEU A 516 19.64 30.37 32.97
CA LEU A 516 19.04 29.04 33.12
C LEU A 516 17.53 29.10 32.81
N PRO A 517 17.10 28.70 31.59
CA PRO A 517 15.75 29.03 31.14
C PRO A 517 14.71 28.25 31.93
N ILE A 518 13.70 28.97 32.39
CA ILE A 518 12.64 28.48 33.27
C ILE A 518 11.84 27.42 32.53
N LEU A 519 11.75 26.24 33.11
CA LEU A 519 10.98 25.15 32.53
C LEU A 519 9.51 25.34 32.95
N LEU A 520 8.80 26.31 32.36
CA LEU A 520 7.39 26.62 32.69
C LEU A 520 6.44 25.47 32.34
N GLN A 521 6.56 24.33 33.02
CA GLN A 521 5.77 23.15 32.72
C GLN A 521 4.32 23.45 33.09
N PRO A 522 3.35 23.19 32.18
CA PRO A 522 1.96 23.28 32.53
C PRO A 522 1.64 22.28 33.63
N ARG A 523 0.75 22.67 34.53
CA ARG A 523 0.17 21.71 35.49
C ARG A 523 -0.39 20.52 34.71
N PRO A 524 -0.34 19.28 35.21
CA PRO A 524 -0.80 18.10 34.47
C PRO A 524 -2.19 18.24 33.85
N GLY A 525 -3.14 18.86 34.56
CA GLY A 525 -4.47 19.16 34.03
C GLY A 525 -4.47 20.12 32.84
N HIS A 526 -3.58 21.12 32.82
CA HIS A 526 -3.41 22.02 31.67
C HIS A 526 -2.70 21.32 30.51
N MET A 527 -1.72 20.45 30.77
CA MET A 527 -1.11 19.63 29.71
C MET A 527 -2.15 18.71 29.06
N ALA A 528 -2.99 18.06 29.88
CA ALA A 528 -4.09 17.22 29.40
C ALA A 528 -5.12 18.04 28.62
N ALA A 529 -5.45 19.25 29.06
CA ALA A 529 -6.35 20.14 28.33
C ALA A 529 -5.76 20.58 26.97
N ILE A 530 -4.46 20.91 26.92
CA ILE A 530 -3.78 21.27 25.66
C ILE A 530 -3.79 20.07 24.71
N LEU A 531 -3.34 18.90 25.15
CA LEU A 531 -3.34 17.67 24.32
C LEU A 531 -4.76 17.27 23.90
N GLY A 532 -5.71 17.37 24.83
CA GLY A 532 -7.13 17.15 24.64
C GLY A 532 -7.71 18.03 23.54
N ALA A 533 -7.52 19.34 23.64
CA ALA A 533 -8.10 20.30 22.70
C ALA A 533 -7.39 20.32 21.34
N THR A 534 -6.08 20.04 21.30
CA THR A 534 -5.26 20.26 20.10
C THR A 534 -4.95 18.99 19.33
N VAL A 535 -4.81 17.83 19.98
CA VAL A 535 -4.47 16.58 19.27
C VAL A 535 -5.64 15.62 19.28
N LEU A 536 -6.17 15.33 20.48
CA LEU A 536 -7.27 14.37 20.64
C LEU A 536 -8.57 14.91 20.03
N GLY A 537 -8.89 16.18 20.26
CA GLY A 537 -10.11 16.82 19.78
C GLY A 537 -10.24 16.75 18.25
N PRO A 538 -9.25 17.25 17.48
CA PRO A 538 -9.28 17.14 16.03
C PRO A 538 -9.31 15.70 15.51
N LEU A 539 -8.57 14.79 16.15
CA LEU A 539 -8.59 13.37 15.80
C LEU A 539 -9.98 12.76 15.99
N VAL A 540 -10.59 12.96 17.17
CA VAL A 540 -11.93 12.45 17.49
C VAL A 540 -12.98 13.10 16.58
N ALA A 541 -12.87 14.39 16.29
CA ALA A 541 -13.79 15.09 15.39
C ALA A 541 -13.75 14.50 13.97
N ILE A 542 -12.55 14.22 13.44
CA ILE A 542 -12.41 13.61 12.11
C ILE A 542 -12.89 12.15 12.10
N LEU A 543 -12.58 11.37 13.14
CA LEU A 543 -13.13 10.02 13.29
C LEU A 543 -14.65 10.05 13.39
N PHE A 544 -15.21 11.05 14.06
CA PHE A 544 -16.65 11.23 14.18
C PHE A 544 -17.29 11.57 12.82
N LEU A 545 -16.73 12.55 12.10
CA LEU A 545 -17.16 12.88 10.74
C LEU A 545 -17.10 11.66 9.82
N ARG A 546 -16.04 10.86 9.94
CA ARG A 546 -15.85 9.66 9.12
C ARG A 546 -16.83 8.52 9.47
N HIS A 547 -17.13 8.27 10.73
CA HIS A 547 -17.90 7.08 11.11
C HIS A 547 -19.39 7.33 11.29
N PHE A 548 -19.80 8.57 11.59
CA PHE A 548 -21.17 8.87 11.97
C PHE A 548 -21.88 9.83 11.02
N THR A 549 -21.18 10.40 10.03
CA THR A 549 -21.81 11.33 9.09
C THR A 549 -21.76 10.80 7.67
N PRO A 550 -22.81 11.06 6.86
CA PRO A 550 -22.78 10.76 5.42
C PRO A 550 -21.72 11.58 4.67
N LEU A 551 -21.12 12.57 5.33
CA LEU A 551 -20.00 13.36 4.84
C LEU A 551 -18.65 12.61 4.95
N SER A 552 -18.65 11.33 5.28
CA SER A 552 -17.42 10.54 5.38
C SER A 552 -16.77 10.29 4.02
N GLY A 553 -17.57 10.18 2.95
CA GLY A 553 -17.13 9.69 1.65
C GLY A 553 -16.77 8.18 1.64
N THR A 554 -16.97 7.47 2.75
CA THR A 554 -16.57 6.05 2.91
C THR A 554 -17.42 5.08 2.10
N ASP A 555 -18.51 5.54 1.51
CA ASP A 555 -19.33 4.76 0.58
C ASP A 555 -18.71 4.70 -0.83
N TYR A 556 -17.73 5.56 -1.09
CA TYR A 556 -17.07 5.69 -2.39
C TYR A 556 -15.62 5.21 -2.34
N SER A 557 -15.12 4.78 -3.50
CA SER A 557 -13.72 4.40 -3.67
C SER A 557 -12.82 5.55 -3.23
N ILE A 558 -11.66 5.18 -2.68
CA ILE A 558 -10.65 6.13 -2.22
C ILE A 558 -10.26 7.14 -3.32
N VAL A 559 -10.26 6.73 -4.59
CA VAL A 559 -9.91 7.59 -5.73
C VAL A 559 -10.88 8.75 -5.86
N ILE A 560 -12.18 8.48 -5.67
CA ILE A 560 -13.23 9.50 -5.73
C ILE A 560 -13.28 10.31 -4.44
N ALA A 561 -13.11 9.65 -3.30
CA ALA A 561 -13.12 10.30 -1.99
C ALA A 561 -11.81 11.08 -1.69
N TRP A 562 -10.77 10.92 -2.51
CA TRP A 562 -9.43 11.46 -2.29
C TRP A 562 -9.42 12.95 -1.94
N PRO A 563 -10.14 13.84 -2.64
CA PRO A 563 -10.16 15.26 -2.30
C PRO A 563 -10.59 15.53 -0.87
N ARG A 564 -11.64 14.83 -0.42
CA ARG A 564 -12.18 14.97 0.93
C ARG A 564 -11.21 14.44 1.97
N ILE A 565 -10.64 13.26 1.71
CA ILE A 565 -9.62 12.64 2.56
C ILE A 565 -8.43 13.59 2.74
N ALA A 566 -7.94 14.18 1.64
CA ALA A 566 -6.85 15.14 1.67
C ALA A 566 -7.20 16.39 2.51
N ILE A 567 -8.42 16.92 2.37
CA ILE A 567 -8.92 18.02 3.20
C ILE A 567 -8.95 17.63 4.68
N HIS A 568 -9.47 16.44 5.03
CA HIS A 568 -9.50 15.95 6.42
C HIS A 568 -8.10 15.79 7.00
N LEU A 569 -7.16 15.24 6.22
CA LEU A 569 -5.75 15.10 6.60
C LEU A 569 -5.11 16.48 6.86
N CYS A 570 -5.32 17.43 5.94
CA CYS A 570 -4.85 18.81 6.07
C CYS A 570 -5.43 19.47 7.31
N LEU A 571 -6.73 19.30 7.56
CA LEU A 571 -7.42 19.82 8.73
C LEU A 571 -6.85 19.24 10.02
N LEU A 572 -6.61 17.93 10.10
CA LEU A 572 -6.00 17.30 11.28
C LEU A 572 -4.64 17.91 11.60
N ILE A 573 -3.77 18.00 10.59
CA ILE A 573 -2.39 18.48 10.76
C ILE A 573 -2.38 19.97 11.10
N ALA A 574 -3.15 20.78 10.37
CA ALA A 574 -3.24 22.22 10.59
C ALA A 574 -3.86 22.52 11.97
N ALA A 575 -5.02 21.94 12.31
CA ALA A 575 -5.66 22.14 13.61
C ALA A 575 -4.77 21.70 14.76
N SER A 576 -4.06 20.57 14.61
CA SER A 576 -3.14 20.09 15.65
C SER A 576 -1.96 21.03 15.86
N THR A 577 -1.28 21.41 14.78
CA THR A 577 -0.06 22.23 14.88
C THR A 577 -0.35 23.69 15.23
N ILE A 578 -1.36 24.32 14.60
CA ILE A 578 -1.83 25.67 14.93
C ILE A 578 -2.34 25.71 16.37
N GLY A 579 -3.20 24.75 16.74
CA GLY A 579 -3.74 24.64 18.08
C GLY A 579 -2.63 24.56 19.13
N LEU A 580 -1.67 23.65 18.95
CA LEU A 580 -0.54 23.52 19.87
C LEU A 580 0.25 24.81 19.98
N ALA A 581 0.61 25.44 18.86
CA ALA A 581 1.37 26.68 18.84
C ALA A 581 0.65 27.82 19.58
N VAL A 582 -0.65 28.01 19.30
CA VAL A 582 -1.48 29.07 19.92
C VAL A 582 -1.66 28.84 21.41
N TYR A 583 -2.06 27.63 21.83
CA TYR A 583 -2.31 27.32 23.24
C TYR A 583 -1.03 27.38 24.07
N LEU A 584 0.09 26.86 23.56
CA LEU A 584 1.38 26.96 24.23
C LEU A 584 1.84 28.40 24.39
N THR A 585 1.74 29.20 23.33
CA THR A 585 2.15 30.60 23.36
C THR A 585 1.30 31.39 24.35
N LYS A 586 -0.03 31.20 24.33
CA LYS A 586 -0.94 31.83 25.31
C LYS A 586 -0.60 31.42 26.74
N TYR A 587 -0.34 30.14 26.98
CA TYR A 587 0.03 29.64 28.30
C TYR A 587 1.34 30.29 28.80
N VAL A 588 2.38 30.31 27.96
CA VAL A 588 3.68 30.87 28.32
C VAL A 588 3.60 32.39 28.51
N ILE A 589 2.90 33.12 27.64
CA ILE A 589 2.65 34.57 27.82
C ILE A 589 1.92 34.82 29.14
N GLY A 590 0.87 34.05 29.45
CA GLY A 590 0.13 34.19 30.70
C GLY A 590 1.03 33.98 31.92
N ARG A 591 1.91 32.98 31.88
CA ARG A 591 2.87 32.71 32.95
C ARG A 591 3.95 33.78 33.06
N PHE A 592 4.49 34.26 31.95
CA PHE A 592 5.47 35.35 31.96
C PHE A 592 4.90 36.65 32.54
N ARG A 593 3.63 36.97 32.24
CA ARG A 593 2.95 38.14 32.82
C ARG A 593 2.77 38.02 34.34
N VAL A 594 2.48 36.82 34.83
CA VAL A 594 2.39 36.56 36.28
C VAL A 594 3.74 36.70 36.97
N LEU A 595 4.84 36.45 36.25
CA LEU A 595 6.22 36.53 36.75
C LEU A 595 6.89 37.89 36.48
N ASP A 596 6.13 38.88 35.97
CA ASP A 596 6.62 40.19 35.54
C ASP A 596 7.85 40.14 34.60
N LEU A 597 7.88 39.13 33.73
CA LEU A 597 8.95 38.95 32.74
C LEU A 597 8.58 39.59 31.40
N PRO A 598 9.56 40.13 30.64
CA PRO A 598 9.30 40.74 29.35
C PRO A 598 8.69 39.73 28.38
N THR A 599 7.46 40.01 27.94
CA THR A 599 6.77 39.23 26.90
C THR A 599 6.84 39.94 25.56
N PRO A 600 7.25 39.27 24.47
CA PRO A 600 7.10 39.84 23.14
C PRO A 600 5.61 40.04 22.82
N MET A 601 5.30 40.92 21.87
CA MET A 601 3.95 40.94 21.30
C MET A 601 3.62 39.54 20.77
N ALA A 602 2.40 39.06 21.09
CA ALA A 602 1.89 37.80 20.56
C ALA A 602 1.97 37.80 19.02
N PHE A 603 1.85 36.61 18.41
CA PHE A 603 1.83 36.45 16.95
C PHE A 603 1.11 37.61 16.26
N GLY A 604 1.76 38.23 15.28
CA GLY A 604 1.19 39.39 14.59
C GLY A 604 -0.22 39.08 14.07
N LYS A 605 -1.11 40.08 14.11
CA LYS A 605 -2.46 40.00 13.53
C LYS A 605 -2.51 39.28 12.15
N PRO A 606 -1.61 39.54 11.18
CA PRO A 606 -1.64 38.82 9.90
C PRO A 606 -1.51 37.30 10.03
N PHE A 607 -0.69 36.81 10.97
CA PHE A 607 -0.50 35.38 11.19
C PHE A 607 -1.74 34.72 11.79
N GLN A 608 -2.39 35.38 12.75
CA GLN A 608 -3.64 34.88 13.35
C GLN A 608 -4.78 34.86 12.33
N VAL A 609 -4.87 35.90 11.49
CA VAL A 609 -5.84 35.97 10.39
C VAL A 609 -5.58 34.87 9.38
N PHE A 610 -4.33 34.65 8.97
CA PHE A 610 -3.98 33.56 8.04
C PHE A 610 -4.33 32.18 8.60
N ALA A 611 -4.01 31.91 9.88
CA ALA A 611 -4.35 30.66 10.54
C ALA A 611 -5.88 30.45 10.63
N ALA A 612 -6.64 31.49 10.97
CA ALA A 612 -8.10 31.44 11.03
C ALA A 612 -8.73 31.21 9.65
N ILE A 613 -8.24 31.88 8.60
CA ILE A 613 -8.68 31.67 7.21
C ILE A 613 -8.36 30.24 6.77
N SER A 614 -7.16 29.73 7.07
CA SER A 614 -6.74 28.39 6.67
C SER A 614 -7.60 27.31 7.33
N ILE A 615 -7.81 27.38 8.65
CA ILE A 615 -8.68 26.44 9.37
C ILE A 615 -10.13 26.59 8.88
N GLY A 616 -10.62 27.83 8.74
CA GLY A 616 -11.98 28.09 8.26
C GLY A 616 -12.23 27.49 6.87
N TYR A 617 -11.28 27.67 5.95
CA TYR A 617 -11.34 27.06 4.62
C TYR A 617 -11.38 25.52 4.69
N LEU A 618 -10.52 24.91 5.51
CA LEU A 618 -10.46 23.45 5.65
C LEU A 618 -11.75 22.89 6.26
N VAL A 619 -12.31 23.55 7.28
CA VAL A 619 -13.59 23.17 7.89
C VAL A 619 -14.73 23.30 6.89
N ILE A 620 -14.86 24.45 6.21
CA ILE A 620 -15.93 24.65 5.21
C ILE A 620 -15.81 23.61 4.09
N SER A 621 -14.60 23.39 3.58
CA SER A 621 -14.37 22.42 2.50
C SER A 621 -14.66 20.98 2.93
N SER A 622 -14.42 20.62 4.20
CA SER A 622 -14.74 19.30 4.74
C SER A 622 -16.24 19.01 4.83
N LEU A 623 -17.06 20.06 4.92
CA LEU A 623 -18.51 19.97 5.04
C LEU A 623 -19.23 20.03 3.69
N LEU A 624 -18.49 20.17 2.58
CA LEU A 624 -19.10 20.24 1.25
C LEU A 624 -19.71 18.88 0.84
N PRO A 625 -20.91 18.87 0.22
CA PRO A 625 -21.53 17.67 -0.32
C PRO A 625 -20.64 16.91 -1.31
N ASP A 626 -20.77 15.57 -1.33
CA ASP A 626 -19.97 14.73 -2.24
C ASP A 626 -20.13 15.10 -3.71
N ALA A 627 -21.33 15.50 -4.13
CA ALA A 627 -21.60 15.91 -5.50
C ALA A 627 -20.68 17.05 -5.98
N LEU A 628 -20.32 17.98 -5.10
CA LEU A 628 -19.40 19.08 -5.42
C LEU A 628 -17.93 18.65 -5.41
N LEU A 629 -17.59 17.64 -4.61
CA LEU A 629 -16.22 17.13 -4.50
C LEU A 629 -15.87 16.10 -5.58
N ARG A 630 -16.87 15.47 -6.21
CA ARG A 630 -16.65 14.52 -7.31
C ARG A 630 -16.29 15.16 -8.64
N ASN A 631 -16.74 16.38 -8.86
CA ASN A 631 -16.36 17.13 -10.05
C ASN A 631 -14.89 17.58 -9.89
N GLY A 632 -14.20 17.93 -10.98
CA GLY A 632 -12.81 18.40 -10.94
C GLY A 632 -12.54 19.54 -9.94
N THR A 633 -13.60 20.23 -9.49
CA THR A 633 -13.62 21.17 -8.36
C THR A 633 -13.08 20.59 -7.06
N GLY A 634 -13.37 19.33 -6.72
CA GLY A 634 -12.84 18.69 -5.51
C GLY A 634 -11.32 18.67 -5.50
N ASN A 635 -10.70 18.26 -6.61
CA ASN A 635 -9.23 18.23 -6.75
C ASN A 635 -8.62 19.62 -6.57
N VAL A 636 -9.26 20.68 -7.10
CA VAL A 636 -8.81 22.07 -6.90
C VAL A 636 -8.87 22.45 -5.43
N LEU A 637 -9.99 22.13 -4.74
CA LEU A 637 -10.14 22.43 -3.31
C LEU A 637 -9.12 21.68 -2.45
N ALA A 638 -8.88 20.40 -2.75
CA ALA A 638 -7.85 19.61 -2.08
C ALA A 638 -6.45 20.16 -2.35
N GLY A 639 -6.15 20.59 -3.57
CA GLY A 639 -4.88 21.26 -3.92
C GLY A 639 -4.66 22.53 -3.12
N ILE A 640 -5.68 23.37 -2.98
CA ILE A 640 -5.63 24.58 -2.13
C ILE A 640 -5.43 24.20 -0.66
N ALA A 641 -6.15 23.20 -0.15
CA ALA A 641 -6.01 22.71 1.22
C ALA A 641 -4.58 22.23 1.53
N ILE A 642 -3.99 21.45 0.62
CA ILE A 642 -2.60 20.99 0.72
C ILE A 642 -1.64 22.18 0.67
N GLY A 643 -1.84 23.11 -0.28
CA GLY A 643 -1.01 24.31 -0.42
C GLY A 643 -1.02 25.18 0.83
N LEU A 644 -2.20 25.45 1.41
CA LEU A 644 -2.34 26.21 2.65
C LEU A 644 -1.67 25.51 3.84
N THR A 645 -1.83 24.19 3.95
CA THR A 645 -1.22 23.40 5.03
C THR A 645 0.30 23.35 4.89
N ALA A 646 0.82 23.16 3.68
CA ALA A 646 2.25 23.18 3.41
C ALA A 646 2.85 24.57 3.67
N LEU A 647 2.18 25.64 3.21
CA LEU A 647 2.57 27.03 3.47
C LEU A 647 2.59 27.31 4.98
N TRP A 648 1.62 26.79 5.74
CA TRP A 648 1.60 26.88 7.19
C TRP A 648 2.79 26.14 7.84
N LEU A 649 3.02 24.88 7.48
CA LEU A 649 4.07 24.06 8.10
C LEU A 649 5.45 24.62 7.79
N VAL A 650 5.73 24.89 6.51
CA VAL A 650 7.04 25.36 6.05
C VAL A 650 7.22 26.83 6.36
N GLY A 651 6.27 27.68 5.97
CA GLY A 651 6.31 29.12 6.23
C GLY A 651 6.27 29.44 7.72
N GLY A 652 5.45 28.72 8.49
CA GLY A 652 5.40 28.83 9.95
C GLY A 652 6.69 28.36 10.63
N ALA A 653 7.31 27.27 10.15
CA ALA A 653 8.60 26.82 10.66
C ALA A 653 9.73 27.82 10.33
N ILE A 654 9.82 28.29 9.09
CA ILE A 654 10.79 29.30 8.66
C ILE A 654 10.59 30.59 9.45
N TYR A 655 9.35 31.06 9.58
CA TYR A 655 9.01 32.25 10.36
C TYR A 655 9.41 32.08 11.83
N SER A 656 9.05 30.95 12.45
CA SER A 656 9.39 30.67 13.85
C SER A 656 10.90 30.59 14.07
N LEU A 657 11.63 30.02 13.11
CA LEU A 657 13.09 29.98 13.13
C LEU A 657 13.68 31.38 12.94
N ALA A 658 13.24 32.14 11.92
CA ALA A 658 13.70 33.49 11.66
C ALA A 658 13.45 34.43 12.84
N VAL A 659 12.24 34.44 13.40
CA VAL A 659 11.89 35.20 14.60
C VAL A 659 12.68 34.70 15.80
N GLY A 660 12.80 33.39 15.98
CA GLY A 660 13.57 32.81 17.08
C GLY A 660 15.08 33.08 16.99
N LEU A 661 15.62 33.27 15.80
CA LEU A 661 17.02 33.62 15.56
C LEU A 661 17.28 35.13 15.67
N ALA A 662 16.34 35.95 15.19
CA ALA A 662 16.45 37.41 15.12
C ALA A 662 15.84 38.14 16.33
N ALA A 663 15.17 37.43 17.24
CA ALA A 663 14.60 38.03 18.43
C ALA A 663 15.68 38.72 19.26
N ARG A 664 15.33 39.86 19.85
CA ARG A 664 16.22 40.62 20.72
C ARG A 664 16.62 39.77 21.94
N PRO A 665 17.84 39.92 22.46
CA PRO A 665 18.31 39.17 23.64
C PRO A 665 17.37 39.28 24.84
N GLU A 666 16.66 40.41 24.99
CA GLU A 666 15.65 40.66 26.03
C GLU A 666 14.51 39.62 26.04
N TYR A 667 14.14 39.06 24.87
CA TYR A 667 13.10 38.02 24.75
C TYR A 667 13.68 36.60 24.66
N GLY A 668 15.00 36.43 24.80
CA GLY A 668 15.65 35.13 24.71
C GLY A 668 15.15 34.14 25.77
N LEU A 669 14.87 34.64 26.97
CA LEU A 669 14.26 33.86 28.06
C LEU A 669 12.86 33.36 27.68
N PHE A 670 12.05 34.19 27.02
CA PHE A 670 10.72 33.81 26.55
C PHE A 670 10.77 32.69 25.51
N HIS A 671 11.53 32.90 24.43
CA HIS A 671 11.63 31.91 23.35
C HIS A 671 12.26 30.60 23.82
N GLY A 672 13.29 30.66 24.67
CA GLY A 672 13.89 29.48 25.29
C GLY A 672 12.90 28.70 26.17
N SER A 673 12.10 29.40 26.97
CA SER A 673 11.09 28.79 27.86
C SER A 673 9.94 28.18 27.06
N LEU A 674 9.44 28.87 26.03
CA LEU A 674 8.41 28.36 25.13
C LEU A 674 8.82 27.05 24.47
N CYS A 675 10.02 27.02 23.87
CA CYS A 675 10.52 25.83 23.18
C CYS A 675 10.65 24.63 24.14
N ARG A 676 11.20 24.84 25.34
CA ARG A 676 11.35 23.77 26.33
C ARG A 676 10.03 23.27 26.90
N THR A 677 9.04 24.15 26.99
CA THR A 677 7.67 23.80 27.42
C THR A 677 6.95 22.99 26.34
N ALA A 678 7.23 23.28 25.07
CA ALA A 678 6.64 22.58 23.93
C ALA A 678 7.12 21.13 23.78
N ILE A 679 8.42 20.87 24.00
CA ILE A 679 9.04 19.54 23.85
C ILE A 679 8.28 18.42 24.59
N PRO A 680 7.99 18.49 25.89
CA PRO A 680 7.29 17.41 26.59
C PRO A 680 5.85 17.21 26.09
N ILE A 681 5.19 18.25 25.60
CA ILE A 681 3.84 18.13 25.04
C ILE A 681 3.88 17.44 23.68
N PHE A 682 4.83 17.81 22.81
CA PHE A 682 5.06 17.09 21.55
C PHE A 682 5.41 15.62 21.81
N ALA A 683 6.27 15.35 22.79
CA ALA A 683 6.64 13.99 23.15
C ALA A 683 5.43 13.16 23.60
N LEU A 684 4.56 13.71 24.46
CA LEU A 684 3.34 13.03 24.89
C LEU A 684 2.36 12.80 23.73
N ALA A 685 2.21 13.77 22.82
CA ALA A 685 1.38 13.61 21.63
C ALA A 685 1.91 12.48 20.72
N ILE A 686 3.24 12.44 20.49
CA ILE A 686 3.90 11.38 19.71
C ILE A 686 3.68 10.01 20.36
N LEU A 687 3.85 9.90 21.68
CA LEU A 687 3.63 8.65 22.41
C LEU A 687 2.17 8.20 22.30
N PHE A 688 1.21 9.10 22.49
CA PHE A 688 -0.20 8.77 22.35
C PHE A 688 -0.52 8.25 20.94
N MET A 689 -0.10 8.96 19.90
CA MET A 689 -0.36 8.57 18.51
C MET A 689 0.33 7.24 18.16
N GLY A 690 1.58 7.06 18.60
CA GLY A 690 2.38 5.88 18.28
C GLY A 690 2.01 4.63 19.09
N LEU A 691 1.60 4.78 20.35
CA LEU A 691 1.30 3.65 21.26
C LEU A 691 -0.20 3.34 21.37
N VAL A 692 -1.10 4.26 21.01
CA VAL A 692 -2.55 4.05 21.10
C VAL A 692 -3.19 4.05 19.71
N ALA A 693 -3.07 5.14 18.96
CA ALA A 693 -3.78 5.27 17.68
C ALA A 693 -3.26 4.27 16.63
N LYS A 694 -1.94 4.16 16.46
CA LYS A 694 -1.35 3.25 15.46
C LYS A 694 -1.64 1.77 15.74
N PRO A 695 -1.51 1.22 16.97
CA PRO A 695 -1.89 -0.17 17.25
C PRO A 695 -3.38 -0.44 17.08
N TYR A 696 -4.24 0.53 17.41
CA TYR A 696 -5.68 0.43 17.14
C TYR A 696 -5.95 0.27 15.64
N LEU A 697 -5.39 1.16 14.81
CA LEU A 697 -5.53 1.08 13.35
C LEU A 697 -4.94 -0.22 12.78
N SER A 698 -3.84 -0.72 13.32
CA SER A 698 -3.27 -2.02 12.93
C SER A 698 -4.13 -3.22 13.33
N THR A 699 -4.94 -3.06 14.37
CA THR A 699 -5.89 -4.09 14.78
C THR A 699 -7.13 -4.04 13.89
N GLN A 700 -7.58 -2.84 13.51
CA GLN A 700 -8.66 -2.67 12.54
C GLN A 700 -8.29 -3.21 11.16
N GLU A 701 -7.09 -2.89 10.65
CA GLU A 701 -6.58 -3.46 9.39
C GLU A 701 -6.59 -5.00 9.43
N ARG A 702 -6.06 -5.61 10.48
CA ARG A 702 -6.06 -7.08 10.64
C ARG A 702 -7.46 -7.68 10.67
N ARG A 703 -8.42 -7.01 11.31
CA ARG A 703 -9.82 -7.45 11.34
C ARG A 703 -10.47 -7.36 9.98
N LEU A 704 -10.29 -6.25 9.28
CA LEU A 704 -10.82 -6.05 7.92
C LEU A 704 -10.22 -7.06 6.95
N LEU A 705 -8.91 -7.28 7.00
CA LEU A 705 -8.23 -8.33 6.23
C LEU A 705 -8.79 -9.71 6.53
N ALA A 706 -8.95 -10.05 7.82
CA ALA A 706 -9.50 -11.34 8.24
C ALA A 706 -10.94 -11.57 7.74
N TRP A 707 -11.66 -10.49 7.44
CA TRP A 707 -13.01 -10.55 6.89
C TRP A 707 -13.04 -10.37 5.38
N ASP A 708 -11.96 -10.04 4.69
CA ASP A 708 -11.99 -9.79 3.26
C ASP A 708 -12.10 -11.09 2.45
N THR A 709 -13.33 -11.57 2.28
CA THR A 709 -13.63 -12.81 1.56
C THR A 709 -13.46 -12.69 0.05
N ALA A 710 -13.41 -11.47 -0.51
CA ALA A 710 -13.21 -11.28 -1.95
C ALA A 710 -11.78 -11.65 -2.38
N GLN A 711 -10.80 -11.36 -1.51
CA GLN A 711 -9.38 -11.48 -1.80
C GLN A 711 -8.67 -12.62 -1.03
N GLN A 712 -9.27 -13.18 0.04
CA GLN A 712 -8.57 -14.14 0.92
C GLN A 712 -8.37 -15.56 0.35
N GLU A 713 -9.10 -15.99 -0.68
CA GLU A 713 -8.99 -17.36 -1.21
C GLU A 713 -7.81 -17.56 -2.19
N MET A 714 -6.61 -17.03 -1.90
CA MET A 714 -5.47 -17.21 -2.81
C MET A 714 -4.77 -18.57 -2.69
N ALA A 715 -4.76 -19.17 -1.49
CA ALA A 715 -3.79 -20.23 -1.20
C ALA A 715 -4.23 -21.66 -1.57
N SER A 716 -5.53 -21.94 -1.73
CA SER A 716 -6.01 -23.34 -1.84
C SER A 716 -6.97 -23.63 -3.00
N THR A 717 -7.43 -22.60 -3.72
CA THR A 717 -8.62 -22.76 -4.58
C THR A 717 -8.36 -22.50 -6.07
N GLY A 718 -7.21 -21.94 -6.46
CA GLY A 718 -6.77 -21.77 -7.85
C GLY A 718 -7.31 -20.50 -8.51
N GLY A 719 -6.48 -19.46 -8.63
CA GLY A 719 -6.81 -18.13 -9.17
C GLY A 719 -6.15 -17.00 -8.37
N PHE A 720 -6.21 -15.76 -8.87
CA PHE A 720 -5.71 -14.57 -8.16
C PHE A 720 -6.72 -14.00 -7.17
N THR A 721 -8.01 -14.30 -7.30
CA THR A 721 -9.04 -13.86 -6.34
C THR A 721 -10.08 -14.95 -6.14
N ALA A 722 -10.89 -14.87 -5.09
CA ALA A 722 -11.99 -15.81 -4.87
C ALA A 722 -12.98 -15.78 -6.05
N LEU A 723 -13.24 -14.58 -6.59
CA LEU A 723 -14.16 -14.41 -7.73
C LEU A 723 -13.59 -15.03 -9.00
N GLU A 724 -12.34 -14.73 -9.35
CA GLU A 724 -11.69 -15.33 -10.52
C GLU A 724 -11.65 -16.85 -10.39
N THR A 725 -11.34 -17.36 -9.20
CA THR A 725 -11.33 -18.79 -8.90
C THR A 725 -12.69 -19.43 -9.19
N HIS A 726 -13.77 -18.79 -8.73
CA HIS A 726 -15.12 -19.27 -8.95
C HIS A 726 -15.46 -19.31 -10.45
N ILE A 727 -15.14 -18.25 -11.18
CA ILE A 727 -15.39 -18.20 -12.64
C ILE A 727 -14.52 -19.22 -13.36
N THR A 728 -13.24 -19.32 -13.04
CA THR A 728 -12.31 -20.29 -13.63
C THR A 728 -12.84 -21.71 -13.46
N LYS A 729 -13.27 -22.09 -12.24
CA LYS A 729 -13.88 -23.40 -11.98
C LYS A 729 -15.18 -23.59 -12.75
N HIS A 730 -16.05 -22.59 -12.78
CA HIS A 730 -17.32 -22.66 -13.50
C HIS A 730 -17.11 -22.90 -15.00
N LEU A 731 -16.25 -22.11 -15.62
CA LEU A 731 -15.95 -22.20 -17.04
C LEU A 731 -15.21 -23.49 -17.39
N ARG A 732 -14.21 -23.88 -16.58
CA ARG A 732 -13.49 -25.16 -16.73
C ARG A 732 -14.44 -26.34 -16.67
N ASN A 733 -15.30 -26.39 -15.65
CA ASN A 733 -16.26 -27.48 -15.51
C ASN A 733 -17.30 -27.49 -16.64
N GLY A 734 -17.66 -26.31 -17.18
CA GLY A 734 -18.49 -26.20 -18.37
C GLY A 734 -17.85 -26.83 -19.61
N ILE A 735 -16.57 -26.53 -19.87
CA ILE A 735 -15.80 -27.15 -20.96
C ILE A 735 -15.76 -28.68 -20.78
N LEU A 736 -15.40 -29.16 -19.59
CA LEU A 736 -15.32 -30.60 -19.30
C LEU A 736 -16.67 -31.31 -19.43
N ALA A 737 -17.76 -30.70 -18.96
CA ALA A 737 -19.10 -31.22 -19.15
C ALA A 737 -19.51 -31.26 -20.63
N GLY A 738 -19.04 -30.29 -21.44
CA GLY A 738 -19.20 -30.31 -22.88
C GLY A 738 -18.52 -31.52 -23.53
N TYR A 739 -17.31 -31.87 -23.09
CA TYR A 739 -16.62 -33.10 -23.51
C TYR A 739 -17.38 -34.37 -23.10
N GLU A 740 -17.89 -34.46 -21.87
CA GLU A 740 -18.66 -35.63 -21.39
C GLU A 740 -20.00 -35.80 -22.11
N GLY A 741 -20.60 -34.70 -22.54
CA GLY A 741 -21.86 -34.69 -23.29
C GLY A 741 -21.72 -34.90 -24.80
N SER A 742 -20.49 -34.94 -25.34
CA SER A 742 -20.26 -35.12 -26.78
C SER A 742 -20.54 -36.58 -27.20
N PRO A 743 -21.29 -36.82 -28.30
CA PRO A 743 -21.56 -38.15 -28.84
C PRO A 743 -20.30 -38.97 -29.16
N ARG A 744 -19.21 -38.31 -29.56
CA ARG A 744 -17.93 -38.94 -29.95
C ARG A 744 -17.03 -39.29 -28.75
N SER A 745 -17.31 -38.74 -27.56
CA SER A 745 -16.59 -39.11 -26.34
C SER A 745 -16.87 -40.56 -25.91
N ASN A 746 -18.02 -41.11 -26.32
CA ASN A 746 -18.47 -42.46 -25.98
C ASN A 746 -18.00 -43.54 -26.97
N SER A 747 -17.36 -43.18 -28.09
CA SER A 747 -16.88 -44.17 -29.08
C SER A 747 -15.44 -44.65 -28.86
N ASN A 748 -14.70 -44.00 -27.93
CA ASN A 748 -13.30 -44.35 -27.58
C ASN A 748 -13.13 -44.80 -26.11
N ARG A 749 -14.22 -45.07 -25.40
CA ARG A 749 -14.23 -45.92 -24.19
C ARG A 749 -14.65 -47.32 -24.59
#